data_AF-A0A1V5S3Z7-F1
#
_entry.id   AF-A0A1V5S3Z7-F1
#
_cell.length_a   1.000
_cell.length_b   1.000
_cell.length_c   1.000
_cell.angle_alpha   90.00
_cell.angle_beta   90.00
_cell.angle_gamma   90.00
#
_symmetry.space_group_name_H-M   'P 1'
#
loop_
_entity.id
_entity.type
_entity.pdbx_description
1 polymer ?
#
loop_
_entity_poly.entity_id
_entity_poly.type
_entity_poly.pdbx_seq_one_letter_code
_entity_poly.pdbx_strand_id
1 'polypeptide(L)'
;MKTVRDTVYYSTGNIIYLGAQWIISVILVRIGGLEDAGYFSLAMTVANIFGMLANYGLRTYQVSDISGRFSDAVYIVSRLITVALSVVFCLVYSLIYGYDKQILLVIMLFMLHKAVETFSDVLNGIWQKNGDMLSIGFSMGIKGILNFIGFIAVYIYSHSLVVSMAVMAVFSLLVLAVYDLPKSKNWVSFIGLFRKSDFEQIKALLKTGFLTMLFVVLLSAFSGIPKLVIERELDASLLGVFSSISAPTVLISTFAIGVLLPVAPKMADYFGRQKSKELFRILLLSCGVFAAVGILAYIAAVFVGRELFDLVFGSEVASYFNLFYYMIAISVFSAIISCFSTYFISARKLKALLAFSALTCMLVLLLSVTLVHYRGMFGAAYAMLTALIVQIIAEGTYILRDLLKMKKNRLNSAVITGATGAVGVALINKLIEEKISVTVVLNPDSKRNSNIPDNPLVTKIECDISDYSSLPEKIGHPAEVFFHLAWRGTTGKDRNNISLQSENVQYALDAVRAAKKLSCKVFVGVGSQAEYGRAECKLSAQTPTNPENEYGKAKLLAGINTRKLCKDFGIRHEWIRLLSVYGPYDSDYSPIISAIKKLSNGERPKYTKGEQIWDYLYSGDAANALFLVARRGIDGKIYVLGSGTGRRLREYFTEIHKVVNPDIAPFFGEVPYSDKQIMYLVADIEELKKDTGFEPEVPFEEGIRRTVEMTV
;
A
#
# COMPACT_ATOMS: atom_id res chain seq x y z
N MET A 1 13.03 -19.36 16.85
CA MET A 1 14.43 -19.72 16.50
C MET A 1 14.61 -20.12 15.04
N LYS A 2 13.76 -20.97 14.44
CA LYS A 2 13.87 -21.41 13.03
C LYS A 2 13.89 -20.24 12.02
N THR A 3 13.00 -19.27 12.18
CA THR A 3 12.91 -18.06 11.33
C THR A 3 14.14 -17.15 11.34
N VAL A 4 14.78 -16.98 12.51
CA VAL A 4 16.01 -16.16 12.63
C VAL A 4 17.17 -16.84 11.93
N ARG A 5 17.34 -18.14 12.18
CA ARG A 5 18.37 -18.95 11.53
C ARG A 5 18.21 -18.92 10.01
N ASP A 6 17.01 -19.17 9.50
CA ASP A 6 16.76 -19.27 8.06
C ASP A 6 16.94 -17.91 7.34
N THR A 7 16.71 -16.79 8.06
CA THR A 7 17.00 -15.44 7.58
C THR A 7 18.51 -15.17 7.50
N VAL A 8 19.28 -15.61 8.50
CA VAL A 8 20.75 -15.49 8.50
C VAL A 8 21.37 -16.24 7.32
N TYR A 9 20.89 -17.44 7.01
CA TYR A 9 21.38 -18.21 5.86
C TYR A 9 21.05 -17.54 4.53
N TYR A 10 19.83 -17.03 4.37
CA TYR A 10 19.46 -16.24 3.19
C TYR A 10 20.40 -15.04 3.01
N SER A 11 20.60 -14.24 4.07
CA SER A 11 21.50 -13.10 4.05
C SER A 11 22.95 -13.50 3.73
N THR A 12 23.44 -14.60 4.31
CA THR A 12 24.78 -15.12 4.07
C THR A 12 24.97 -15.51 2.61
N GLY A 13 24.03 -16.27 2.03
CA GLY A 13 24.08 -16.66 0.63
C GLY A 13 24.07 -15.46 -0.32
N ASN A 14 23.24 -14.46 -0.03
CA ASN A 14 23.18 -13.22 -0.81
C ASN A 14 24.48 -12.39 -0.71
N ILE A 15 25.10 -12.31 0.47
CA ILE A 15 26.39 -11.64 0.67
C ILE A 15 27.50 -12.34 -0.12
N ILE A 16 27.56 -13.67 -0.07
CA ILE A 16 28.52 -14.47 -0.84
C ILE A 16 28.35 -14.19 -2.34
N TYR A 17 27.11 -14.20 -2.83
CA TYR A 17 26.80 -13.93 -4.23
C TYR A 17 27.24 -12.52 -4.68
N LEU A 18 26.86 -11.48 -3.94
CA LEU A 18 27.21 -10.10 -4.28
C LEU A 18 28.72 -9.85 -4.15
N GLY A 19 29.35 -10.41 -3.11
CA GLY A 19 30.79 -10.34 -2.89
C GLY A 19 31.56 -10.98 -4.03
N ALA A 20 31.14 -12.17 -4.49
CA ALA A 20 31.73 -12.84 -5.65
C ALA A 20 31.74 -11.96 -6.91
N GLN A 21 30.60 -11.34 -7.25
CA GLN A 21 30.51 -10.44 -8.41
C GLN A 21 31.43 -9.21 -8.28
N TRP A 22 31.50 -8.62 -7.08
CA TRP A 22 32.38 -7.48 -6.83
C TRP A 22 33.86 -7.87 -6.96
N ILE A 23 34.26 -9.02 -6.39
CA ILE A 23 35.65 -9.50 -6.47
C ILE A 23 36.04 -9.80 -7.93
N ILE A 24 35.14 -10.35 -8.76
CA ILE A 24 35.40 -10.55 -10.20
C ILE A 24 35.81 -9.22 -10.85
N SER A 25 35.06 -8.15 -10.59
CA SER A 25 35.36 -6.82 -11.14
C SER A 25 36.72 -6.31 -10.67
N VAL A 26 37.08 -6.51 -9.40
CA VAL A 26 38.39 -6.10 -8.85
C VAL A 26 39.52 -6.88 -9.52
N ILE A 27 39.37 -8.20 -9.67
CA ILE A 27 40.42 -9.04 -10.26
C ILE A 27 40.61 -8.73 -11.74
N LEU A 28 39.53 -8.46 -12.49
CA LEU A 28 39.65 -8.05 -13.90
C LEU A 28 40.50 -6.79 -14.05
N VAL A 29 40.30 -5.78 -13.19
CA VAL A 29 41.14 -4.57 -13.19
C VAL A 29 42.61 -4.91 -12.91
N ARG A 30 42.87 -5.84 -11.98
CA ARG A 30 44.23 -6.17 -11.53
C ARG A 30 45.01 -7.07 -12.48
N ILE A 31 44.35 -8.06 -13.06
CA ILE A 31 45.00 -9.12 -13.87
C ILE A 31 44.70 -8.92 -15.35
N GLY A 32 43.48 -8.49 -15.68
CA GLY A 32 42.99 -8.36 -17.05
C GLY A 32 43.22 -7.01 -17.71
N GLY A 33 43.51 -5.99 -16.92
CA GLY A 33 43.61 -4.61 -17.38
C GLY A 33 42.25 -3.91 -17.42
N LEU A 34 42.29 -2.60 -17.67
CA LEU A 34 41.12 -1.74 -17.59
C LEU A 34 40.10 -1.97 -18.70
N GLU A 35 40.55 -2.42 -19.87
CA GLU A 35 39.71 -2.64 -21.04
C GLU A 35 38.72 -3.79 -20.83
N ASP A 36 39.21 -4.95 -20.37
CA ASP A 36 38.36 -6.11 -20.04
C ASP A 36 37.42 -5.82 -18.87
N ALA A 37 37.88 -5.07 -17.86
CA ALA A 37 37.01 -4.58 -16.79
C ALA A 37 35.92 -3.64 -17.32
N GLY A 38 36.25 -2.82 -18.32
CA GLY A 38 35.35 -1.96 -19.08
C GLY A 38 34.26 -2.75 -19.80
N TYR A 39 34.65 -3.72 -20.63
CA TYR A 39 33.71 -4.56 -21.38
C TYR A 39 32.83 -5.42 -20.47
N PHE A 40 33.38 -5.93 -19.37
CA PHE A 40 32.58 -6.61 -18.35
C PHE A 40 31.54 -5.67 -17.73
N SER A 41 31.93 -4.44 -17.38
CA SER A 41 31.00 -3.43 -16.84
C SER A 41 29.94 -2.99 -17.85
N LEU A 42 30.30 -2.89 -19.13
CA LEU A 42 29.38 -2.61 -20.22
C LEU A 42 28.32 -3.72 -20.32
N ALA A 43 28.76 -4.97 -20.34
CA ALA A 43 27.87 -6.13 -20.38
C ALA A 43 26.94 -6.19 -19.17
N MET A 44 27.45 -5.95 -17.96
CA MET A 44 26.63 -5.81 -16.76
C MET A 44 25.59 -4.71 -16.91
N THR A 45 25.98 -3.55 -17.45
CA THR A 45 25.13 -2.37 -17.57
C THR A 45 23.97 -2.63 -18.52
N VAL A 46 24.26 -3.11 -19.74
CA VAL A 46 23.23 -3.42 -20.75
C VAL A 46 22.30 -4.51 -20.23
N ALA A 47 22.86 -5.61 -19.73
CA ALA A 47 22.07 -6.75 -19.26
C ALA A 47 21.24 -6.42 -18.00
N ASN A 48 21.70 -5.55 -17.10
CA ASN A 48 20.92 -5.15 -15.92
C ASN A 48 19.70 -4.30 -16.30
N ILE A 49 19.83 -3.39 -17.28
CA ILE A 49 18.70 -2.59 -17.78
C ILE A 49 17.60 -3.51 -18.34
N PHE A 50 17.96 -4.42 -19.25
CA PHE A 50 17.02 -5.38 -19.81
C PHE A 50 16.60 -6.44 -18.80
N GLY A 51 17.47 -6.82 -17.86
CA GLY A 51 17.17 -7.75 -16.77
C GLY A 51 16.04 -7.26 -15.86
N MET A 52 15.88 -5.95 -15.68
CA MET A 52 14.73 -5.41 -14.96
C MET A 52 13.40 -5.61 -15.69
N LEU A 53 13.41 -5.60 -17.02
CA LEU A 53 12.25 -6.00 -17.81
C LEU A 53 11.92 -7.48 -17.59
N ALA A 54 12.95 -8.34 -17.50
CA ALA A 54 12.76 -9.74 -17.17
C ALA A 54 12.20 -9.92 -15.75
N ASN A 55 12.69 -9.14 -14.77
CA ASN A 55 12.28 -9.20 -13.36
C ASN A 55 10.82 -8.77 -13.15
N TYR A 56 10.39 -7.71 -13.85
CA TYR A 56 9.00 -7.24 -13.91
C TYR A 56 8.34 -7.00 -12.52
N GLY A 57 9.10 -7.01 -11.41
CA GLY A 57 8.59 -6.96 -10.05
C GLY A 57 7.75 -8.17 -9.60
N LEU A 58 7.76 -9.30 -10.35
CA LEU A 58 6.81 -10.40 -10.13
C LEU A 58 6.94 -11.07 -8.76
N ARG A 59 8.15 -11.18 -8.21
CA ARG A 59 8.38 -11.86 -6.93
C ARG A 59 7.63 -11.20 -5.78
N THR A 60 7.56 -9.87 -5.74
CA THR A 60 6.84 -9.14 -4.69
C THR A 60 5.34 -9.46 -4.74
N TYR A 61 4.76 -9.55 -5.94
CA TYR A 61 3.37 -9.97 -6.11
C TYR A 61 3.16 -11.44 -5.76
N GLN A 62 4.07 -12.32 -6.18
CA GLN A 62 4.01 -13.75 -5.93
C GLN A 62 4.01 -14.10 -4.44
N VAL A 63 4.92 -13.47 -3.67
CA VAL A 63 5.06 -13.73 -2.24
C VAL A 63 3.93 -13.09 -1.42
N SER A 64 3.34 -11.98 -1.91
CA SER A 64 2.20 -11.32 -1.25
C SER A 64 0.83 -11.89 -1.62
N ASP A 65 0.73 -12.75 -2.65
CA ASP A 65 -0.51 -13.43 -3.04
C ASP A 65 -0.85 -14.60 -2.10
N ILE A 66 -1.28 -14.26 -0.89
CA ILE A 66 -1.69 -15.20 0.16
C ILE A 66 -3.03 -15.86 -0.19
N SER A 67 -3.93 -15.13 -0.88
CA SER A 67 -5.24 -15.66 -1.28
C SER A 67 -5.18 -16.65 -2.45
N GLY A 68 -3.99 -16.84 -3.06
CA GLY A 68 -3.82 -17.78 -4.17
C GLY A 68 -4.56 -17.35 -5.43
N ARG A 69 -4.60 -16.04 -5.72
CA ARG A 69 -5.29 -15.49 -6.89
C ARG A 69 -4.69 -15.99 -8.19
N PHE A 70 -3.38 -16.19 -8.23
CA PHE A 70 -2.64 -16.75 -9.37
C PHE A 70 -1.92 -18.03 -8.96
N SER A 71 -1.92 -19.03 -9.84
CA SER A 71 -1.18 -20.27 -9.62
C SER A 71 0.33 -20.06 -9.81
N ASP A 72 1.16 -20.89 -9.18
CA ASP A 72 2.62 -20.83 -9.37
C ASP A 72 3.03 -21.06 -10.84
N ALA A 73 2.24 -21.85 -11.59
CA ALA A 73 2.43 -22.04 -13.04
C ALA A 73 2.25 -20.72 -13.82
N VAL A 74 1.26 -19.90 -13.47
CA VAL A 74 1.05 -18.57 -14.06
C VAL A 74 2.29 -17.68 -13.83
N TYR A 75 2.86 -17.69 -12.63
CA TYR A 75 4.09 -16.92 -12.33
C TYR A 75 5.30 -17.42 -13.14
N ILE A 76 5.51 -18.74 -13.21
CA ILE A 76 6.62 -19.34 -13.98
C ILE A 76 6.50 -19.00 -15.47
N VAL A 77 5.31 -19.18 -16.07
CA VAL A 77 5.09 -18.89 -17.49
C VAL A 77 5.23 -17.39 -17.76
N SER A 78 4.69 -16.53 -16.89
CA SER A 78 4.88 -15.09 -17.00
C SER A 78 6.36 -14.71 -16.99
N ARG A 79 7.15 -15.33 -16.11
CA ARG A 79 8.61 -15.13 -16.02
C ARG A 79 9.32 -15.61 -17.29
N LEU A 80 8.95 -16.75 -17.88
CA LEU A 80 9.52 -17.21 -19.15
C LEU A 80 9.28 -16.20 -20.27
N ILE A 81 8.06 -15.65 -20.36
CA ILE A 81 7.70 -14.63 -21.34
C ILE A 81 8.54 -13.36 -21.14
N THR A 82 8.62 -12.85 -19.90
CA THR A 82 9.38 -11.61 -19.63
C THR A 82 10.89 -11.79 -19.85
N VAL A 83 11.45 -12.95 -19.51
CA VAL A 83 12.85 -13.29 -19.79
C VAL A 83 13.12 -13.38 -21.30
N ALA A 84 12.26 -14.08 -22.05
CA ALA A 84 12.42 -14.19 -23.50
C ALA A 84 12.38 -12.83 -24.19
N LEU A 85 11.41 -11.98 -23.84
CA LEU A 85 11.31 -10.60 -24.35
C LEU A 85 12.53 -9.76 -24.00
N SER A 86 13.02 -9.89 -22.76
CA SER A 86 14.21 -9.17 -22.30
C SER A 86 15.47 -9.54 -23.08
N VAL A 87 15.71 -10.83 -23.33
CA VAL A 87 16.84 -11.31 -24.15
C VAL A 87 16.74 -10.79 -25.59
N VAL A 88 15.54 -10.84 -26.19
CA VAL A 88 15.30 -10.34 -27.54
C VAL A 88 15.56 -8.84 -27.62
N PHE A 89 15.03 -8.05 -26.68
CA PHE A 89 15.26 -6.61 -26.68
C PHE A 89 16.72 -6.23 -26.41
N CYS A 90 17.41 -6.99 -25.55
CA CYS A 90 18.85 -6.82 -25.34
C CYS A 90 19.61 -7.05 -26.65
N LEU A 91 19.32 -8.14 -27.37
CA LEU A 91 19.95 -8.45 -28.65
C LEU A 91 19.67 -7.38 -29.70
N VAL A 92 18.41 -6.99 -29.87
CA VAL A 92 17.99 -5.96 -30.84
C VAL A 92 18.67 -4.63 -30.52
N TYR A 93 18.71 -4.23 -29.25
CA TYR A 93 19.41 -3.02 -28.82
C TYR A 93 20.91 -3.09 -29.16
N SER A 94 21.59 -4.18 -28.78
CA SER A 94 23.03 -4.33 -29.03
C SER A 94 23.38 -4.35 -30.52
N LEU A 95 22.51 -4.92 -31.36
CA LEU A 95 22.65 -4.89 -32.82
C LEU A 95 22.43 -3.50 -33.41
N ILE A 96 21.39 -2.78 -32.96
CA ILE A 96 21.11 -1.40 -33.40
C ILE A 96 22.23 -0.45 -33.00
N TYR A 97 22.81 -0.66 -31.81
CA TYR A 97 23.94 0.13 -31.34
C TYR A 97 25.22 -0.09 -32.17
N GLY A 98 25.34 -1.27 -32.80
CA GLY A 98 26.46 -1.60 -33.68
C GLY A 98 27.70 -2.11 -32.98
N TYR A 99 27.55 -2.81 -31.85
CA TYR A 99 28.68 -3.43 -31.15
C TYR A 99 29.39 -4.46 -32.04
N ASP A 100 30.71 -4.56 -31.87
CA ASP A 100 31.51 -5.58 -32.54
C ASP A 100 31.12 -7.00 -32.08
N LYS A 101 31.60 -8.02 -32.79
CA LYS A 101 31.22 -9.41 -32.51
C LYS A 101 31.66 -9.88 -31.12
N GLN A 102 32.80 -9.40 -30.62
CA GLN A 102 33.31 -9.83 -29.32
C GLN A 102 32.50 -9.21 -28.18
N ILE A 103 32.27 -7.89 -28.20
CA ILE A 103 31.47 -7.19 -27.17
C ILE A 103 30.03 -7.69 -27.19
N LEU A 104 29.45 -7.89 -28.38
CA LEU A 104 28.11 -8.48 -28.51
C LEU A 104 28.04 -9.84 -27.82
N LEU A 105 29.06 -10.68 -27.99
CA LEU A 105 29.11 -12.00 -27.37
C LEU A 105 29.25 -11.89 -25.84
N VAL A 106 30.08 -10.97 -25.32
CA VAL A 106 30.20 -10.71 -23.87
C VAL A 106 28.85 -10.25 -23.28
N ILE A 107 28.18 -9.29 -23.92
CA ILE A 107 26.85 -8.80 -23.50
C ILE A 107 25.84 -9.96 -23.48
N MET A 108 25.77 -10.75 -24.55
CA MET A 108 24.78 -11.82 -24.66
C MET A 108 25.05 -12.98 -23.69
N LEU A 109 26.32 -13.31 -23.41
CA LEU A 109 26.68 -14.33 -22.40
C LEU A 109 26.32 -13.86 -20.98
N PHE A 110 26.59 -12.59 -20.66
CA PHE A 110 26.19 -12.03 -19.37
C PHE A 110 24.65 -11.92 -19.26
N MET A 111 23.96 -11.57 -20.35
CA MET A 111 22.50 -11.56 -20.40
C MET A 111 21.91 -12.96 -20.22
N LEU A 112 22.53 -14.00 -20.77
CA LEU A 112 22.13 -15.39 -20.52
C LEU A 112 22.29 -15.76 -19.04
N HIS A 113 23.42 -15.40 -18.42
CA HIS A 113 23.61 -15.53 -16.99
C HIS A 113 22.48 -14.82 -16.19
N LYS A 114 22.15 -13.57 -16.54
CA LYS A 114 21.06 -12.81 -15.89
C LYS A 114 19.66 -13.38 -16.13
N ALA A 115 19.41 -13.94 -17.32
CA ALA A 115 18.17 -14.61 -17.64
C ALA A 115 17.93 -15.83 -16.73
N VAL A 116 18.98 -16.63 -16.51
CA VAL A 116 18.96 -17.80 -15.62
C VAL A 116 18.70 -17.38 -14.17
N GLU A 117 19.33 -16.31 -13.71
CA GLU A 117 19.10 -15.79 -12.36
C GLU A 117 17.68 -15.27 -12.17
N THR A 118 17.18 -14.52 -13.15
CA THR A 118 15.83 -13.96 -13.10
C THR A 118 14.77 -15.06 -13.15
N PHE A 119 15.03 -16.15 -13.88
CA PHE A 119 14.20 -17.34 -13.83
C PHE A 119 14.30 -18.04 -12.47
N SER A 120 15.50 -18.22 -11.94
CA SER A 120 15.69 -18.80 -10.59
C SER A 120 14.97 -18.00 -9.50
N ASP A 121 14.86 -16.68 -9.66
CA ASP A 121 14.14 -15.80 -8.73
C ASP A 121 12.65 -16.14 -8.59
N VAL A 122 11.98 -16.62 -9.65
CA VAL A 122 10.57 -17.07 -9.55
C VAL A 122 10.43 -18.36 -8.77
N LEU A 123 11.43 -19.26 -8.86
CA LEU A 123 11.50 -20.49 -8.08
C LEU A 123 11.77 -20.18 -6.61
N ASN A 124 12.69 -19.24 -6.34
CA ASN A 124 12.94 -18.71 -5.01
C ASN A 124 11.67 -18.09 -4.38
N GLY A 125 10.81 -17.46 -5.19
CA GLY A 125 9.51 -16.96 -4.75
C GLY A 125 8.58 -18.07 -4.23
N ILE A 126 8.57 -19.23 -4.90
CA ILE A 126 7.82 -20.42 -4.46
C ILE A 126 8.37 -20.93 -3.13
N TRP A 127 9.69 -21.03 -3.00
CA TRP A 127 10.32 -21.48 -1.76
C TRP A 127 10.06 -20.52 -0.60
N GLN A 128 10.12 -19.21 -0.86
CA GLN A 128 9.82 -18.18 0.13
C GLN A 128 8.37 -18.24 0.63
N LYS A 129 7.41 -18.45 -0.28
CA LYS A 129 5.99 -18.63 0.08
C LYS A 129 5.77 -19.84 1.00
N ASN A 130 6.58 -20.87 0.84
CA ASN A 130 6.56 -22.09 1.64
C ASN A 130 7.55 -22.05 2.84
N GLY A 131 8.20 -20.92 3.09
CA GLY A 131 9.11 -20.73 4.23
C GLY A 131 10.50 -21.39 4.11
N ASP A 132 10.88 -21.89 2.93
CA ASP A 132 12.19 -22.52 2.67
C ASP A 132 13.25 -21.49 2.26
N MET A 133 13.59 -20.58 3.18
CA MET A 133 14.62 -19.54 2.95
C MET A 133 16.04 -20.10 2.91
N LEU A 134 16.26 -21.27 3.53
CA LEU A 134 17.55 -21.98 3.52
C LEU A 134 17.95 -22.38 2.11
N SER A 135 17.01 -22.94 1.33
CA SER A 135 17.31 -23.37 -0.04
C SER A 135 17.64 -22.20 -0.96
N ILE A 136 17.01 -21.04 -0.72
CA ILE A 136 17.34 -19.79 -1.43
C ILE A 136 18.78 -19.37 -1.12
N GLY A 137 19.14 -19.29 0.16
CA GLY A 137 20.50 -18.93 0.58
C GLY A 137 21.56 -19.86 0.01
N PHE A 138 21.31 -21.18 0.01
CA PHE A 138 22.22 -22.16 -0.58
C PHE A 138 22.37 -21.98 -2.10
N SER A 139 21.27 -21.82 -2.85
CA SER A 139 21.30 -21.56 -4.29
C SER A 139 22.10 -20.30 -4.65
N MET A 140 21.89 -19.21 -3.92
CA MET A 140 22.64 -17.96 -4.15
C MET A 140 24.13 -18.12 -3.80
N GLY A 141 24.44 -18.77 -2.68
CA GLY A 141 25.82 -19.02 -2.26
C GLY A 141 26.60 -19.87 -3.24
N ILE A 142 26.04 -21.01 -3.68
CA ILE A 142 26.72 -21.91 -4.63
C ILE A 142 26.89 -21.26 -6.00
N LYS A 143 25.90 -20.50 -6.50
CA LYS A 143 26.05 -19.70 -7.73
C LYS A 143 27.19 -18.70 -7.61
N GLY A 144 27.24 -17.94 -6.50
CA GLY A 144 28.31 -16.98 -6.25
C GLY A 144 29.69 -17.62 -6.31
N ILE A 145 29.88 -18.71 -5.55
CA ILE A 145 31.16 -19.42 -5.46
C ILE A 145 31.57 -20.04 -6.80
N LEU A 146 30.67 -20.78 -7.46
CA LEU A 146 30.99 -21.44 -8.73
C LEU A 146 31.28 -20.41 -9.82
N ASN A 147 30.44 -19.38 -9.96
CA ASN A 147 30.66 -18.33 -10.96
C ASN A 147 31.98 -17.60 -10.70
N PHE A 148 32.32 -17.30 -9.44
CA PHE A 148 33.60 -16.70 -9.09
C PHE A 148 34.80 -17.58 -9.45
N ILE A 149 34.84 -18.81 -8.92
CA ILE A 149 35.98 -19.72 -9.11
C ILE A 149 36.13 -20.07 -10.60
N GLY A 150 35.02 -20.41 -11.26
CA GLY A 150 34.99 -20.76 -12.68
C GLY A 150 35.46 -19.63 -13.57
N PHE A 151 34.88 -18.44 -13.37
CA PHE A 151 35.25 -17.27 -14.14
C PHE A 151 36.74 -16.95 -13.98
N ILE A 152 37.24 -16.87 -12.74
CA ILE A 152 38.62 -16.46 -12.47
C ILE A 152 39.63 -17.52 -12.91
N ALA A 153 39.40 -18.81 -12.64
CA ALA A 153 40.33 -19.87 -13.05
C ALA A 153 40.50 -19.92 -14.57
N VAL A 154 39.40 -19.78 -15.31
CA VAL A 154 39.41 -19.77 -16.77
C VAL A 154 40.02 -18.48 -17.30
N TYR A 155 39.75 -17.34 -16.67
CA TYR A 155 40.34 -16.07 -17.07
C TYR A 155 41.86 -16.05 -16.91
N ILE A 156 42.37 -16.54 -15.77
CA ILE A 156 43.82 -16.64 -15.51
C ILE A 156 44.51 -17.55 -16.52
N TYR A 157 43.87 -18.65 -16.94
CA TYR A 157 44.47 -19.58 -17.89
C TYR A 157 44.35 -19.15 -19.35
N SER A 158 43.19 -18.64 -19.76
CA SER A 158 42.86 -18.34 -21.15
C SER A 158 43.13 -16.90 -21.57
N HIS A 159 43.24 -15.98 -20.61
CA HIS A 159 43.26 -14.53 -20.83
C HIS A 159 42.10 -14.04 -21.73
N SER A 160 40.96 -14.74 -21.70
CA SER A 160 39.81 -14.44 -22.54
C SER A 160 38.57 -14.14 -21.69
N LEU A 161 38.09 -12.89 -21.78
CA LEU A 161 36.85 -12.47 -21.15
C LEU A 161 35.64 -13.27 -21.67
N VAL A 162 35.59 -13.55 -22.97
CA VAL A 162 34.51 -14.29 -23.63
C VAL A 162 34.38 -15.71 -23.06
N VAL A 163 35.49 -16.46 -22.99
CA VAL A 163 35.47 -17.85 -22.49
C VAL A 163 35.07 -17.88 -21.02
N SER A 164 35.55 -16.91 -20.24
CA SER A 164 35.23 -16.79 -18.81
C SER A 164 33.74 -16.48 -18.59
N MET A 165 33.16 -15.60 -19.42
CA MET A 165 31.72 -15.30 -19.43
C MET A 165 30.87 -16.50 -19.83
N ALA A 166 31.33 -17.31 -20.79
CA ALA A 166 30.63 -18.52 -21.19
C ALA A 166 30.58 -19.53 -20.03
N VAL A 167 31.69 -19.70 -19.31
CA VAL A 167 31.76 -20.58 -18.13
C VAL A 167 30.84 -20.09 -17.00
N MET A 168 30.79 -18.77 -16.75
CA MET A 168 29.85 -18.18 -15.80
C MET A 168 28.38 -18.43 -16.17
N ALA A 169 28.02 -18.37 -17.46
CA ALA A 169 26.68 -18.71 -17.91
C ALA A 169 26.38 -20.21 -17.74
N VAL A 170 27.33 -21.08 -18.07
CA VAL A 170 27.22 -22.55 -17.91
C VAL A 170 27.04 -22.94 -16.44
N PHE A 171 27.81 -22.35 -15.52
CA PHE A 171 27.67 -22.64 -14.09
C PHE A 171 26.35 -22.14 -13.51
N SER A 172 25.86 -20.97 -13.93
CA SER A 172 24.50 -20.55 -13.57
C SER A 172 23.44 -21.55 -14.07
N LEU A 173 23.55 -22.03 -15.31
CA LEU A 173 22.65 -23.05 -15.86
C LEU A 173 22.75 -24.38 -15.10
N LEU A 174 23.96 -24.78 -14.73
CA LEU A 174 24.21 -26.02 -13.98
C LEU A 174 23.54 -25.97 -12.61
N VAL A 175 23.66 -24.86 -11.86
CA VAL A 175 22.95 -24.74 -10.58
C VAL A 175 21.43 -24.76 -10.77
N LEU A 176 20.90 -24.07 -11.79
CA LEU A 176 19.47 -24.10 -12.11
C LEU A 176 19.00 -25.53 -12.40
N ALA A 177 19.74 -26.28 -13.22
CA ALA A 177 19.37 -27.62 -13.66
C ALA A 177 19.53 -28.70 -12.58
N VAL A 178 20.62 -28.63 -11.80
CA VAL A 178 20.99 -29.67 -10.81
C VAL A 178 20.35 -29.41 -9.45
N TYR A 179 20.12 -28.16 -9.07
CA TYR A 179 19.59 -27.81 -7.76
C TYR A 179 18.22 -27.16 -7.81
N ASP A 180 18.07 -26.01 -8.46
CA ASP A 180 16.84 -25.21 -8.33
C ASP A 180 15.61 -25.91 -8.93
N LEU A 181 15.72 -26.47 -10.13
CA LEU A 181 14.62 -27.19 -10.78
C LEU A 181 14.24 -28.46 -10.01
N PRO A 182 15.16 -29.39 -9.67
CA PRO A 182 14.83 -30.58 -8.89
C PRO A 182 14.22 -30.24 -7.53
N LYS A 183 14.78 -29.27 -6.80
CA LYS A 183 14.25 -28.84 -5.51
C LYS A 183 12.83 -28.26 -5.63
N SER A 184 12.55 -27.53 -6.70
CA SER A 184 11.23 -26.93 -6.94
C SER A 184 10.15 -27.95 -7.30
N LYS A 185 10.50 -29.14 -7.77
CA LYS A 185 9.53 -30.23 -8.04
C LYS A 185 8.75 -30.66 -6.81
N ASN A 186 9.26 -30.42 -5.61
CA ASN A 186 8.55 -30.67 -4.36
C ASN A 186 7.31 -29.79 -4.19
N TRP A 187 7.23 -28.68 -4.91
CA TRP A 187 6.18 -27.68 -4.76
C TRP A 187 5.36 -27.48 -6.04
N VAL A 188 5.99 -27.59 -7.21
CA VAL A 188 5.35 -27.33 -8.50
C VAL A 188 5.65 -28.42 -9.52
N SER A 189 4.61 -28.83 -10.25
CA SER A 189 4.77 -29.66 -11.44
C SER A 189 5.15 -28.81 -12.64
N PHE A 190 6.25 -29.16 -13.29
CA PHE A 190 6.68 -28.56 -14.56
C PHE A 190 5.96 -29.17 -15.78
N ILE A 191 5.18 -30.24 -15.58
CA ILE A 191 4.41 -30.90 -16.65
C ILE A 191 3.11 -30.13 -16.87
N GLY A 192 2.86 -29.70 -18.11
CA GLY A 192 1.62 -29.00 -18.48
C GLY A 192 1.54 -27.56 -17.93
N LEU A 193 2.67 -26.86 -17.82
CA LEU A 193 2.75 -25.45 -17.41
C LEU A 193 1.96 -24.52 -18.35
N PHE A 194 1.98 -24.79 -19.65
CA PHE A 194 1.29 -23.98 -20.65
C PHE A 194 -0.16 -24.44 -20.82
N ARG A 195 -1.06 -23.93 -19.96
CA ARG A 195 -2.50 -24.16 -20.09
C ARG A 195 -3.16 -22.97 -20.75
N LYS A 196 -4.01 -23.23 -21.76
CA LYS A 196 -4.74 -22.17 -22.47
C LYS A 196 -5.67 -21.36 -21.55
N SER A 197 -6.19 -21.99 -20.49
CA SER A 197 -7.00 -21.35 -19.44
C SER A 197 -6.27 -20.24 -18.69
N ASP A 198 -4.94 -20.27 -18.66
CA ASP A 198 -4.13 -19.42 -17.78
C ASP A 198 -3.72 -18.11 -18.47
N PHE A 199 -4.00 -17.98 -19.77
CA PHE A 199 -3.57 -16.82 -20.58
C PHE A 199 -4.18 -15.49 -20.10
N GLU A 200 -5.48 -15.47 -19.78
CA GLU A 200 -6.12 -14.28 -19.23
C GLU A 200 -5.56 -13.90 -17.85
N GLN A 201 -5.18 -14.89 -17.05
CA GLN A 201 -4.53 -14.66 -15.75
C GLN A 201 -3.14 -14.07 -15.91
N ILE A 202 -2.33 -14.59 -16.84
CA ILE A 202 -1.01 -14.05 -17.19
C ILE A 202 -1.14 -12.58 -17.63
N LYS A 203 -2.10 -12.29 -18.52
CA LYS A 203 -2.35 -10.92 -18.99
C LYS A 203 -2.76 -9.99 -17.85
N ALA A 204 -3.62 -10.44 -16.95
CA ALA A 204 -4.03 -9.67 -15.77
C ALA A 204 -2.86 -9.40 -14.82
N LEU A 205 -2.00 -10.40 -14.59
CA LEU A 205 -0.79 -10.26 -13.76
C LEU A 205 0.20 -9.26 -14.36
N LEU A 206 0.54 -9.40 -15.65
CA LEU A 206 1.46 -8.49 -16.33
C LEU A 206 0.90 -7.06 -16.42
N LYS A 207 -0.41 -6.89 -16.61
CA LYS A 207 -1.05 -5.57 -16.58
C LYS A 207 -0.93 -4.91 -15.20
N THR A 208 -1.03 -5.69 -14.14
CA THR A 208 -0.91 -5.20 -12.75
C THR A 208 0.53 -4.76 -12.45
N GLY A 209 1.52 -5.53 -12.87
CA GLY A 209 2.94 -5.23 -12.64
C GLY A 209 3.55 -4.17 -13.55
N PHE A 210 2.87 -3.76 -14.64
CA PHE A 210 3.46 -2.94 -15.70
C PHE A 210 4.07 -1.61 -15.23
N LEU A 211 3.36 -0.85 -14.38
CA LEU A 211 3.88 0.43 -13.86
C LEU A 211 5.09 0.24 -12.95
N THR A 212 5.10 -0.83 -12.15
CA THR A 212 6.23 -1.18 -11.28
C THR A 212 7.43 -1.58 -12.13
N MET A 213 7.23 -2.39 -13.17
CA MET A 213 8.30 -2.75 -14.11
C MET A 213 8.92 -1.51 -14.74
N LEU A 214 8.10 -0.60 -15.28
CA LEU A 214 8.61 0.58 -15.96
C LEU A 214 9.44 1.48 -15.02
N PHE A 215 8.99 1.64 -13.77
CA PHE A 215 9.76 2.36 -12.75
C PHE A 215 11.13 1.71 -12.47
N VAL A 216 11.20 0.39 -12.30
CA VAL A 216 12.46 -0.31 -11.99
C VAL A 216 13.42 -0.29 -13.20
N VAL A 217 12.90 -0.36 -14.42
CA VAL A 217 13.69 -0.19 -15.66
C VAL A 217 14.31 1.22 -15.71
N LEU A 218 13.53 2.26 -15.41
CA LEU A 218 14.03 3.64 -15.37
C LEU A 218 15.11 3.81 -14.29
N LEU A 219 14.93 3.22 -13.10
CA LEU A 219 15.94 3.25 -12.05
C LEU A 219 17.27 2.62 -12.50
N SER A 220 17.21 1.50 -13.22
CA SER A 220 18.41 0.86 -13.77
C SER A 220 19.03 1.66 -14.91
N ALA A 221 18.20 2.21 -15.80
CA ALA A 221 18.63 3.07 -16.91
C ALA A 221 19.35 4.32 -16.39
N PHE A 222 18.87 4.96 -15.32
CA PHE A 222 19.54 6.10 -14.69
C PHE A 222 21.01 5.80 -14.34
N SER A 223 21.27 4.63 -13.76
CA SER A 223 22.64 4.22 -13.39
C SER A 223 23.49 3.76 -14.59
N GLY A 224 22.84 3.30 -15.66
CA GLY A 224 23.51 2.74 -16.83
C GLY A 224 23.81 3.74 -17.95
N ILE A 225 22.95 4.74 -18.15
CA ILE A 225 23.10 5.76 -19.21
C ILE A 225 24.49 6.42 -19.19
N PRO A 226 25.02 6.93 -18.05
CA PRO A 226 26.32 7.58 -18.04
C PRO A 226 27.46 6.63 -18.42
N LYS A 227 27.34 5.34 -18.05
CA LYS A 227 28.32 4.31 -18.40
C LYS A 227 28.33 4.01 -19.90
N LEU A 228 27.15 3.91 -20.51
CA LEU A 228 27.01 3.72 -21.96
C LEU A 228 27.58 4.92 -22.74
N VAL A 229 27.37 6.14 -22.24
CA VAL A 229 27.94 7.34 -22.87
C VAL A 229 29.46 7.41 -22.71
N ILE A 230 30.01 7.04 -21.54
CA ILE A 230 31.46 6.97 -21.33
C ILE A 230 32.11 6.01 -22.32
N GLU A 231 31.55 4.80 -22.49
CA GLU A 231 32.09 3.83 -23.44
C GLU A 231 32.06 4.33 -24.88
N ARG A 232 30.99 5.03 -25.26
CA ARG A 232 30.81 5.55 -26.61
C ARG A 232 31.72 6.74 -26.95
N GLU A 233 31.80 7.71 -26.05
CA GLU A 233 32.45 9.00 -26.31
C GLU A 233 33.93 8.98 -25.89
N LEU A 234 34.31 8.09 -24.97
CA LEU A 234 35.68 7.93 -24.50
C LEU A 234 36.19 6.56 -24.96
N ASP A 235 36.30 5.58 -24.06
CA ASP A 235 36.70 4.21 -24.34
C ASP A 235 36.26 3.24 -23.22
N ALA A 236 36.48 1.94 -23.46
CA ALA A 236 36.17 0.88 -22.50
C ALA A 236 37.06 0.95 -21.24
N SER A 237 38.34 1.33 -21.37
CA SER A 237 39.27 1.42 -20.24
C SER A 237 38.81 2.45 -19.19
N LEU A 238 38.39 3.63 -19.63
CA LEU A 238 37.83 4.67 -18.78
C LEU A 238 36.46 4.27 -18.20
N LEU A 239 35.66 3.48 -18.91
CA LEU A 239 34.48 2.85 -18.31
C LEU A 239 34.88 1.89 -17.18
N GLY A 240 35.96 1.12 -17.34
CA GLY A 240 36.53 0.25 -16.32
C GLY A 240 36.92 1.03 -15.06
N VAL A 241 37.60 2.17 -15.23
CA VAL A 241 37.95 3.10 -14.14
C VAL A 241 36.69 3.64 -13.44
N PHE A 242 35.75 4.20 -14.21
CA PHE A 242 34.51 4.77 -13.68
C PHE A 242 33.71 3.75 -12.86
N SER A 243 33.65 2.51 -13.36
CA SER A 243 32.90 1.42 -12.72
C SER A 243 33.56 0.96 -11.42
N SER A 244 34.89 0.89 -11.42
CA SER A 244 35.67 0.56 -10.22
C SER A 244 35.53 1.61 -9.13
N ILE A 245 35.54 2.89 -9.52
CA ILE A 245 35.35 4.02 -8.59
C ILE A 245 33.93 4.06 -8.02
N SER A 246 32.91 3.78 -8.83
CA SER A 246 31.52 3.80 -8.37
C SER A 246 31.12 2.57 -7.55
N ALA A 247 31.83 1.43 -7.67
CA ALA A 247 31.42 0.17 -7.03
C ALA A 247 31.28 0.26 -5.50
N PRO A 248 32.23 0.83 -4.73
CA PRO A 248 32.10 0.89 -3.27
C PRO A 248 30.93 1.76 -2.79
N THR A 249 30.49 2.74 -3.57
CA THR A 249 29.42 3.66 -3.14
C THR A 249 28.04 3.02 -3.16
N VAL A 250 27.87 1.89 -3.86
CA VAL A 250 26.66 1.05 -3.84
C VAL A 250 26.33 0.54 -2.42
N LEU A 251 27.31 0.47 -1.52
CA LEU A 251 27.07 0.12 -0.12
C LEU A 251 26.17 1.14 0.59
N ILE A 252 26.26 2.43 0.24
CA ILE A 252 25.43 3.50 0.81
C ILE A 252 23.96 3.31 0.41
N SER A 253 23.69 3.01 -0.86
CA SER A 253 22.33 2.75 -1.34
C SER A 253 21.77 1.43 -0.80
N THR A 254 22.61 0.40 -0.65
CA THR A 254 22.23 -0.87 -0.02
C THR A 254 21.84 -0.67 1.45
N PHE A 255 22.61 0.13 2.20
CA PHE A 255 22.27 0.51 3.56
C PHE A 255 20.92 1.26 3.62
N ALA A 256 20.65 2.14 2.65
CA ALA A 256 19.38 2.86 2.59
C ALA A 256 18.17 1.94 2.45
N ILE A 257 18.26 0.87 1.65
CA ILE A 257 17.20 -0.15 1.56
C ILE A 257 16.93 -0.78 2.93
N GLY A 258 17.98 -1.12 3.68
CA GLY A 258 17.86 -1.68 5.04
C GLY A 258 17.15 -0.75 6.02
N VAL A 259 17.40 0.56 5.94
CA VAL A 259 16.72 1.58 6.76
C VAL A 259 15.26 1.76 6.34
N LEU A 260 14.98 1.75 5.03
CA LEU A 260 13.64 2.04 4.50
C LEU A 260 12.66 0.88 4.65
N LEU A 261 13.15 -0.37 4.65
CA LEU A 261 12.31 -1.57 4.78
C LEU A 261 11.38 -1.54 6.02
N PRO A 262 11.86 -1.28 7.25
CA PRO A 262 10.98 -1.14 8.44
C PRO A 262 10.23 0.20 8.50
N VAL A 263 10.65 1.21 7.75
CA VAL A 263 10.04 2.55 7.71
C VAL A 263 8.80 2.57 6.80
N ALA A 264 8.81 1.81 5.70
CA ALA A 264 7.73 1.81 4.71
C ALA A 264 6.34 1.49 5.31
N PRO A 265 6.15 0.45 6.15
CA PRO A 265 4.84 0.19 6.77
C PRO A 265 4.38 1.33 7.69
N LYS A 266 5.32 1.98 8.41
CA LYS A 266 5.00 3.13 9.27
C LYS A 266 4.57 4.35 8.46
N MET A 267 5.24 4.61 7.33
CA MET A 267 4.81 5.66 6.41
C MET A 267 3.40 5.38 5.85
N ALA A 268 3.10 4.14 5.48
CA ALA A 268 1.77 3.76 5.02
C ALA A 268 0.70 3.94 6.11
N ASP A 269 0.97 3.52 7.36
CA ASP A 269 0.07 3.75 8.51
C ASP A 269 -0.16 5.25 8.76
N TYR A 270 0.91 6.05 8.80
CA TYR A 270 0.80 7.49 9.00
C TYR A 270 0.06 8.18 7.85
N PHE A 271 0.22 7.71 6.61
CA PHE A 271 -0.54 8.22 5.48
C PHE A 271 -2.03 7.87 5.59
N GLY A 272 -2.34 6.62 5.96
CA GLY A 272 -3.70 6.16 6.24
C GLY A 272 -4.39 7.00 7.32
N ARG A 273 -3.70 7.21 8.44
CA ARG A 273 -4.15 8.05 9.58
C ARG A 273 -3.99 9.55 9.37
N GLN A 274 -3.45 9.97 8.22
CA GLN A 274 -3.22 11.38 7.88
C GLN A 274 -2.33 12.16 8.86
N LYS A 275 -1.36 11.48 9.49
CA LYS A 275 -0.41 12.01 10.45
C LYS A 275 0.75 12.75 9.74
N SER A 276 0.45 13.95 9.23
CA SER A 276 1.40 14.71 8.39
C SER A 276 2.68 15.13 9.12
N LYS A 277 2.62 15.42 10.42
CA LYS A 277 3.80 15.79 11.22
C LYS A 277 4.74 14.60 11.40
N GLU A 278 4.18 13.42 11.64
CA GLU A 278 4.90 12.17 11.82
C GLU A 278 5.50 11.70 10.49
N LEU A 279 4.78 11.85 9.37
CA LEU A 279 5.31 11.64 8.02
C LEU A 279 6.49 12.57 7.71
N PHE A 280 6.34 13.87 7.98
CA PHE A 280 7.43 14.82 7.78
C PHE A 280 8.65 14.47 8.63
N ARG A 281 8.43 14.12 9.90
CA ARG A 281 9.51 13.76 10.83
C ARG A 281 10.24 12.50 10.40
N ILE A 282 9.53 11.44 9.99
CA ILE A 282 10.17 10.19 9.58
C ILE A 282 10.92 10.35 8.26
N LEU A 283 10.41 11.16 7.33
CA LEU A 283 11.12 11.53 6.10
C LEU A 283 12.41 12.28 6.43
N LEU A 284 12.32 13.34 7.24
CA LEU A 284 13.47 14.16 7.60
C LEU A 284 14.54 13.35 8.34
N LEU A 285 14.12 12.49 9.28
CA LEU A 285 15.03 11.61 10.01
C LEU A 285 15.74 10.63 9.07
N SER A 286 15.01 10.01 8.14
CA SER A 286 15.60 9.05 7.18
C SER A 286 16.61 9.75 6.27
N CYS A 287 16.26 10.93 5.74
CA CYS A 287 17.20 11.73 4.94
C CYS A 287 18.42 12.17 5.76
N GLY A 288 18.24 12.54 7.03
CA GLY A 288 19.33 12.89 7.94
C GLY A 288 20.29 11.73 8.20
N VAL A 289 19.77 10.50 8.36
CA VAL A 289 20.58 9.29 8.49
C VAL A 289 21.43 9.06 7.24
N PHE A 290 20.86 9.21 6.03
CA PHE A 290 21.61 9.04 4.79
C PHE A 290 22.67 10.12 4.59
N ALA A 291 22.37 11.37 4.95
CA ALA A 291 23.36 12.44 4.95
C ALA A 291 24.52 12.16 5.91
N ALA A 292 24.23 11.68 7.13
CA ALA A 292 25.24 11.33 8.12
C ALA A 292 26.16 10.19 7.62
N VAL A 293 25.59 9.12 7.05
CA VAL A 293 26.38 8.03 6.44
C VAL A 293 27.24 8.55 5.29
N GLY A 294 26.70 9.44 4.47
CA GLY A 294 27.45 10.10 3.39
C GLY A 294 28.65 10.91 3.89
N ILE A 295 28.45 11.71 4.95
CA ILE A 295 29.51 12.50 5.58
C ILE A 295 30.59 11.58 6.16
N LEU A 296 30.20 10.51 6.87
CA LEU A 296 31.14 9.52 7.40
C LEU A 296 31.94 8.84 6.27
N ALA A 297 31.26 8.44 5.19
CA ALA A 297 31.93 7.86 4.02
C ALA A 297 32.90 8.84 3.36
N TYR A 298 32.54 10.13 3.26
CA TYR A 298 33.41 11.18 2.75
C TYR A 298 34.64 11.38 3.63
N ILE A 299 34.46 11.45 4.95
CA ILE A 299 35.57 11.56 5.91
C ILE A 299 36.50 10.35 5.77
N ALA A 300 35.96 9.14 5.75
CA ALA A 300 36.76 7.93 5.55
C ALA A 300 37.53 7.94 4.22
N ALA A 301 36.89 8.40 3.14
CA ALA A 301 37.52 8.54 1.84
C ALA A 301 38.72 9.51 1.86
N VAL A 302 38.62 10.61 2.60
CA VAL A 302 39.73 11.58 2.74
C VAL A 302 40.92 10.99 3.50
N PHE A 303 40.70 10.19 4.54
CA PHE A 303 41.78 9.71 5.42
C PHE A 303 42.49 8.44 4.95
N VAL A 304 41.77 7.49 4.34
CA VAL A 304 42.32 6.17 3.97
C VAL A 304 41.93 5.74 2.55
N GLY A 305 41.12 6.55 1.86
CA GLY A 305 40.49 6.12 0.62
C GLY A 305 41.47 5.97 -0.53
N ARG A 306 42.43 6.89 -0.70
CA ARG A 306 43.39 6.82 -1.81
C ARG A 306 44.31 5.61 -1.68
N GLU A 307 44.85 5.36 -0.49
CA GLU A 307 45.71 4.21 -0.19
C GLU A 307 44.95 2.90 -0.38
N LEU A 308 43.69 2.84 0.07
CA LEU A 308 42.84 1.67 -0.13
C LEU A 308 42.54 1.42 -1.61
N PHE A 309 42.27 2.47 -2.38
CA PHE A 309 42.03 2.34 -3.82
C PHE A 309 43.27 1.87 -4.57
N ASP A 310 44.44 2.38 -4.22
CA ASP A 310 45.71 1.92 -4.79
C ASP A 310 45.98 0.45 -4.42
N LEU A 311 45.65 0.03 -3.19
CA LEU A 311 45.76 -1.36 -2.73
C LEU A 311 44.75 -2.32 -3.38
N VAL A 312 43.54 -1.87 -3.70
CA VAL A 312 42.49 -2.73 -4.24
C VAL A 312 42.50 -2.74 -5.77
N PHE A 313 42.57 -1.57 -6.40
CA PHE A 313 42.41 -1.39 -7.85
C PHE A 313 43.71 -0.99 -8.58
N GLY A 314 44.71 -0.47 -7.86
CA GLY A 314 45.99 -0.07 -8.43
C GLY A 314 46.10 1.42 -8.76
N SER A 315 47.32 1.84 -9.07
CA SER A 315 47.71 3.25 -9.17
C SER A 315 47.02 3.98 -10.31
N GLU A 316 46.70 3.28 -11.39
CA GLU A 316 46.00 3.83 -12.55
C GLU A 316 44.58 4.27 -12.18
N VAL A 317 43.81 3.42 -11.48
CA VAL A 317 42.49 3.78 -10.98
C VAL A 317 42.57 4.82 -9.86
N ALA A 318 43.55 4.69 -8.96
CA ALA A 318 43.76 5.63 -7.86
C ALA A 318 44.11 7.06 -8.33
N SER A 319 44.64 7.22 -9.55
CA SER A 319 44.89 8.55 -10.15
C SER A 319 43.60 9.37 -10.32
N TYR A 320 42.46 8.69 -10.54
CA TYR A 320 41.14 9.30 -10.70
C TYR A 320 40.33 9.37 -9.40
N PHE A 321 40.96 9.14 -8.23
CA PHE A 321 40.27 9.06 -6.93
C PHE A 321 39.36 10.25 -6.61
N ASN A 322 39.65 11.46 -7.11
CA ASN A 322 38.78 12.63 -6.92
C ASN A 322 37.35 12.43 -7.44
N LEU A 323 37.14 11.55 -8.43
CA LEU A 323 35.81 11.18 -8.91
C LEU A 323 34.98 10.46 -7.84
N PHE A 324 35.63 9.76 -6.90
CA PHE A 324 34.98 9.01 -5.83
C PHE A 324 34.13 9.91 -4.93
N TYR A 325 34.57 11.14 -4.65
CA TYR A 325 33.81 12.10 -3.87
C TYR A 325 32.45 12.43 -4.49
N TYR A 326 32.39 12.54 -5.83
CA TYR A 326 31.14 12.75 -6.54
C TYR A 326 30.26 11.50 -6.50
N MET A 327 30.84 10.30 -6.57
CA MET A 327 30.09 9.03 -6.46
C MET A 327 29.46 8.85 -5.08
N ILE A 328 30.14 9.30 -4.02
CA ILE A 328 29.56 9.34 -2.66
C ILE A 328 28.34 10.26 -2.64
N ALA A 329 28.47 11.49 -3.15
CA ALA A 329 27.36 12.45 -3.20
C ALA A 329 26.16 11.92 -4.02
N ILE A 330 26.41 11.33 -5.18
CA ILE A 330 25.38 10.67 -6.01
C ILE A 330 24.66 9.59 -5.21
N SER A 331 25.40 8.73 -4.51
CA SER A 331 24.82 7.61 -3.76
C SER A 331 23.97 8.09 -2.58
N VAL A 332 24.36 9.18 -1.91
CA VAL A 332 23.56 9.83 -0.86
C VAL A 332 22.27 10.41 -1.44
N PHE A 333 22.33 11.10 -2.57
CA PHE A 333 21.14 11.65 -3.23
C PHE A 333 20.21 10.55 -3.75
N SER A 334 20.74 9.45 -4.29
CA SER A 334 19.95 8.27 -4.65
C SER A 334 19.29 7.62 -3.43
N ALA A 335 19.94 7.60 -2.26
CA ALA A 335 19.34 7.14 -1.01
C ALA A 335 18.18 8.05 -0.55
N ILE A 336 18.32 9.38 -0.69
CA ILE A 336 17.24 10.34 -0.43
C ILE A 336 16.06 10.12 -1.39
N ILE A 337 16.30 9.93 -2.69
CA ILE A 337 15.25 9.61 -3.66
C ILE A 337 14.58 8.27 -3.35
N SER A 338 15.32 7.29 -2.82
CA SER A 338 14.73 6.03 -2.35
C SER A 338 13.76 6.24 -1.18
N CYS A 339 14.07 7.19 -0.29
CA CYS A 339 13.17 7.63 0.78
C CYS A 339 11.87 8.23 0.22
N PHE A 340 11.98 9.14 -0.75
CA PHE A 340 10.83 9.76 -1.40
C PHE A 340 10.03 8.75 -2.22
N SER A 341 10.68 7.82 -2.91
CA SER A 341 10.05 6.70 -3.61
C SER A 341 9.21 5.87 -2.64
N THR A 342 9.74 5.59 -1.45
CA THR A 342 9.01 4.88 -0.37
C THR A 342 7.77 5.66 0.07
N TYR A 343 7.84 6.99 0.14
CA TYR A 343 6.67 7.85 0.36
C TYR A 343 5.62 7.69 -0.74
N PHE A 344 6.00 7.81 -2.01
CA PHE A 344 5.04 7.69 -3.13
C PHE A 344 4.38 6.31 -3.20
N ILE A 345 5.15 5.25 -2.92
CA ILE A 345 4.62 3.89 -2.82
C ILE A 345 3.61 3.79 -1.67
N SER A 346 3.97 4.29 -0.48
CA SER A 346 3.10 4.30 0.70
C SER A 346 1.82 5.13 0.48
N ALA A 347 1.93 6.22 -0.27
CA ALA A 347 0.82 7.08 -0.65
C ALA A 347 0.00 6.55 -1.85
N ARG A 348 0.38 5.40 -2.44
CA ARG A 348 -0.21 4.81 -3.66
C ARG A 348 -0.20 5.75 -4.87
N LYS A 349 0.83 6.59 -4.99
CA LYS A 349 0.99 7.61 -6.04
C LYS A 349 2.01 7.20 -7.12
N LEU A 350 1.91 5.96 -7.60
CA LEU A 350 2.87 5.35 -8.53
C LEU A 350 3.04 6.12 -9.86
N LYS A 351 1.97 6.77 -10.35
CA LYS A 351 2.04 7.59 -11.58
C LYS A 351 2.96 8.81 -11.43
N ALA A 352 2.93 9.47 -10.27
CA ALA A 352 3.78 10.62 -10.01
C ALA A 352 5.25 10.19 -9.90
N LEU A 353 5.51 9.11 -9.15
CA LEU A 353 6.84 8.51 -9.02
C LEU A 353 7.43 8.15 -10.40
N LEU A 354 6.63 7.54 -11.26
CA LEU A 354 7.03 7.17 -12.61
C LEU A 354 7.38 8.40 -13.46
N ALA A 355 6.56 9.47 -13.39
CA ALA A 355 6.80 10.70 -14.13
C ALA A 355 8.12 11.37 -13.73
N PHE A 356 8.40 11.46 -12.42
CA PHE A 356 9.68 12.01 -11.93
C PHE A 356 10.86 11.15 -12.38
N SER A 357 10.76 9.83 -12.27
CA SER A 357 11.84 8.91 -12.69
C SER A 357 12.13 9.00 -14.19
N ALA A 358 11.09 9.13 -15.02
CA ALA A 358 11.22 9.30 -16.47
C ALA A 358 11.89 10.64 -16.82
N LEU A 359 11.51 11.72 -16.15
CA LEU A 359 12.13 13.03 -16.30
C LEU A 359 13.62 12.99 -15.95
N THR A 360 13.98 12.34 -14.84
CA THR A 360 15.38 12.17 -14.42
C THR A 360 16.19 11.37 -15.43
N CYS A 361 15.63 10.28 -15.97
CA CYS A 361 16.31 9.48 -16.99
C CYS A 361 16.53 10.28 -18.29
N MET A 362 15.55 11.07 -18.71
CA MET A 362 15.69 11.94 -19.86
C MET A 362 16.76 13.02 -19.62
N LEU A 363 16.76 13.63 -18.44
CA LEU A 363 17.72 14.66 -18.07
C LEU A 363 19.15 14.11 -18.01
N VAL A 364 19.37 12.95 -17.38
CA VAL A 364 20.71 12.33 -17.32
C VAL A 364 21.19 11.91 -18.71
N LEU A 365 20.31 11.46 -19.60
CA LEU A 365 20.67 11.14 -20.99
C LEU A 365 21.16 12.39 -21.74
N LEU A 366 20.36 13.46 -21.73
CA LEU A 366 20.69 14.71 -22.43
C LEU A 366 21.97 15.35 -21.88
N LEU A 367 22.13 15.36 -20.56
CA LEU A 367 23.30 15.95 -19.92
C LEU A 367 24.55 15.09 -20.10
N SER A 368 24.44 13.76 -20.05
CA SER A 368 25.60 12.87 -20.16
C SER A 368 26.26 13.00 -21.53
N VAL A 369 25.47 13.00 -22.62
CA VAL A 369 26.02 13.12 -23.99
C VAL A 369 26.90 14.37 -24.12
N THR A 370 26.42 15.52 -23.65
CA THR A 370 27.16 16.78 -23.76
C THR A 370 28.30 16.87 -22.75
N LEU A 371 28.05 16.57 -21.47
CA LEU A 371 29.04 16.80 -20.41
C LEU A 371 30.18 15.80 -20.45
N VAL A 372 29.94 14.54 -20.84
CA VAL A 372 31.00 13.54 -21.00
C VAL A 372 31.96 13.96 -22.11
N HIS A 373 31.44 14.48 -23.22
CA HIS A 373 32.28 15.00 -24.31
C HIS A 373 33.24 16.11 -23.83
N TYR A 374 32.78 17.06 -23.00
CA TYR A 374 33.61 18.19 -22.56
C TYR A 374 34.45 17.94 -21.29
N ARG A 375 34.03 17.02 -20.41
CA ARG A 375 34.61 16.83 -19.07
C ARG A 375 34.96 15.38 -18.75
N GLY A 376 34.89 14.48 -19.73
CA GLY A 376 35.16 13.05 -19.56
C GLY A 376 34.28 12.41 -18.48
N MET A 377 34.87 11.52 -17.68
CA MET A 377 34.18 10.82 -16.58
C MET A 377 33.56 11.75 -15.53
N PHE A 378 34.15 12.93 -15.29
CA PHE A 378 33.56 13.92 -14.38
C PHE A 378 32.26 14.50 -14.95
N GLY A 379 32.17 14.61 -16.29
CA GLY A 379 30.94 15.02 -16.98
C GLY A 379 29.76 14.09 -16.71
N ALA A 380 30.00 12.77 -16.70
CA ALA A 380 28.99 11.78 -16.29
C ALA A 380 28.53 11.99 -14.84
N ALA A 381 29.46 12.22 -13.92
CA ALA A 381 29.13 12.49 -12.52
C ALA A 381 28.29 13.78 -12.36
N TYR A 382 28.63 14.84 -13.09
CA TYR A 382 27.87 16.10 -13.09
C TYR A 382 26.47 15.93 -13.66
N ALA A 383 26.31 15.17 -14.75
CA ALA A 383 25.01 14.84 -15.33
C ALA A 383 24.11 14.12 -14.32
N MET A 384 24.65 13.10 -13.64
CA MET A 384 23.93 12.35 -12.61
C MET A 384 23.54 13.23 -11.42
N LEU A 385 24.47 14.01 -10.86
CA LEU A 385 24.18 14.89 -9.73
C LEU A 385 23.11 15.92 -10.07
N THR A 386 23.22 16.57 -11.23
CA THR A 386 22.25 17.56 -11.68
C THR A 386 20.86 16.94 -11.81
N ALA A 387 20.75 15.75 -12.41
CA ALA A 387 19.48 15.05 -12.55
C ALA A 387 18.87 14.67 -11.19
N LEU A 388 19.68 14.19 -10.24
CA LEU A 388 19.22 13.85 -8.89
C LEU A 388 18.77 15.08 -8.10
N ILE A 389 19.48 16.21 -8.20
CA ILE A 389 19.09 17.47 -7.53
C ILE A 389 17.72 17.94 -8.04
N VAL A 390 17.53 17.95 -9.36
CA VAL A 390 16.25 18.32 -9.97
C VAL A 390 15.12 17.40 -9.49
N GLN A 391 15.36 16.09 -9.42
CA GLN A 391 14.38 15.13 -8.92
C GLN A 391 14.05 15.36 -7.44
N ILE A 392 15.04 15.56 -6.58
CA ILE A 392 14.84 15.83 -5.14
C ILE A 392 13.98 17.09 -4.93
N ILE A 393 14.23 18.15 -5.69
CA ILE A 393 13.45 19.39 -5.60
C ILE A 393 12.00 19.14 -6.07
N ALA A 394 11.82 18.46 -7.20
CA ALA A 394 10.50 18.17 -7.76
C ALA A 394 9.66 17.27 -6.84
N GLU A 395 10.26 16.19 -6.33
CA GLU A 395 9.59 15.28 -5.38
C GLU A 395 9.36 15.95 -4.04
N GLY A 396 10.35 16.66 -3.49
CA GLY A 396 10.24 17.34 -2.21
C GLY A 396 9.14 18.41 -2.20
N THR A 397 9.01 19.19 -3.27
CA THR A 397 7.93 20.17 -3.41
C THR A 397 6.56 19.51 -3.54
N TYR A 398 6.45 18.39 -4.26
CA TYR A 398 5.22 17.61 -4.33
C TYR A 398 4.82 17.07 -2.95
N ILE A 399 5.76 16.44 -2.24
CA ILE A 399 5.55 15.88 -0.90
C ILE A 399 5.12 16.98 0.07
N LEU A 400 5.79 18.13 0.06
CA LEU A 400 5.42 19.25 0.94
C LEU A 400 3.99 19.74 0.67
N ARG A 401 3.60 19.91 -0.59
CA ARG A 401 2.22 20.28 -0.96
C ARG A 401 1.20 19.24 -0.47
N ASP A 402 1.55 17.97 -0.57
CA ASP A 402 0.71 16.87 -0.11
C ASP A 402 0.54 16.90 1.41
N LEU A 403 1.62 17.03 2.17
CA LEU A 403 1.60 17.15 3.63
C LEU A 403 0.81 18.38 4.12
N LEU A 404 0.93 19.51 3.42
CA LEU A 404 0.14 20.72 3.70
C LEU A 404 -1.35 20.49 3.46
N LYS A 405 -1.71 19.76 2.40
CA LYS A 405 -3.11 19.39 2.12
C LYS A 405 -3.67 18.47 3.20
N MET A 406 -2.87 17.51 3.68
CA MET A 406 -3.25 16.64 4.80
C MET A 406 -3.50 17.43 6.09
N LYS A 407 -2.65 18.44 6.37
CA LYS A 407 -2.82 19.32 7.54
C LYS A 407 -4.11 20.15 7.46
N LYS A 408 -4.47 20.64 6.26
CA LYS A 408 -5.70 21.42 6.04
C LYS A 408 -6.98 20.61 6.27
N ASN A 409 -6.92 19.29 6.06
CA ASN A 409 -8.06 18.37 6.18
C ASN A 409 -8.13 17.65 7.54
N ARG A 410 -7.50 18.21 8.58
CA ARG A 410 -7.55 17.64 9.94
C ARG A 410 -8.77 18.19 10.69
N LEU A 411 -9.60 17.28 11.18
CA LEU A 411 -10.75 17.55 12.04
C LEU A 411 -10.26 17.56 13.49
N ASN A 412 -10.59 18.59 14.27
CA ASN A 412 -10.12 18.79 15.65
C ASN A 412 -11.25 18.88 16.67
N SER A 413 -12.46 19.27 16.25
CA SER A 413 -13.64 19.30 17.12
C SER A 413 -14.92 18.87 16.41
N ALA A 414 -15.77 18.15 17.13
CA ALA A 414 -17.05 17.64 16.63
C ALA A 414 -18.17 17.80 17.66
N VAL A 415 -19.38 18.01 17.19
CA VAL A 415 -20.62 17.92 17.98
C VAL A 415 -21.39 16.70 17.53
N ILE A 416 -21.91 15.89 18.47
CA ILE A 416 -22.72 14.71 18.16
C ILE A 416 -24.05 14.80 18.89
N THR A 417 -25.15 14.69 18.14
CA THR A 417 -26.46 14.37 18.72
C THR A 417 -26.85 12.93 18.42
N GLY A 418 -27.63 12.29 19.30
CA GLY A 418 -27.91 10.85 19.20
C GLY A 418 -26.72 9.98 19.66
N ALA A 419 -25.91 10.55 20.54
CA ALA A 419 -24.63 10.03 21.01
C ALA A 419 -24.72 8.71 21.81
N THR A 420 -25.90 8.39 22.37
CA THR A 420 -26.08 7.30 23.34
C THR A 420 -26.48 5.95 22.74
N GLY A 421 -26.69 5.86 21.42
CA GLY A 421 -26.92 4.60 20.71
C GLY A 421 -25.63 3.95 20.21
N ALA A 422 -25.70 2.70 19.73
CA ALA A 422 -24.54 1.93 19.28
C ALA A 422 -23.60 2.68 18.32
N VAL A 423 -24.15 3.32 17.27
CA VAL A 423 -23.35 4.09 16.31
C VAL A 423 -22.78 5.36 16.93
N GLY A 424 -23.55 6.03 17.80
CA GLY A 424 -23.12 7.25 18.49
C GLY A 424 -21.95 6.99 19.42
N VAL A 425 -22.02 5.96 20.27
CA VAL A 425 -20.95 5.58 21.19
C VAL A 425 -19.70 5.11 20.44
N ALA A 426 -19.89 4.30 19.39
CA ALA A 426 -18.80 3.90 18.52
C ALA A 426 -18.12 5.11 17.84
N LEU A 427 -18.89 6.12 17.42
CA LEU A 427 -18.36 7.36 16.84
C LEU A 427 -17.58 8.18 17.86
N ILE A 428 -18.06 8.28 19.11
CA ILE A 428 -17.31 8.94 20.19
C ILE A 428 -15.95 8.27 20.38
N ASN A 429 -15.92 6.93 20.51
CA ASN A 429 -14.69 6.18 20.67
C ASN A 429 -13.74 6.40 19.49
N LYS A 430 -14.28 6.37 18.25
CA LYS A 430 -13.49 6.64 17.05
C LYS A 430 -12.88 8.05 17.07
N LEU A 431 -13.62 9.06 17.50
CA LEU A 431 -13.10 10.43 17.59
C LEU A 431 -12.07 10.61 18.71
N ILE A 432 -12.25 9.93 19.86
CA ILE A 432 -11.24 9.88 20.94
C ILE A 432 -9.94 9.28 20.43
N GLU A 433 -9.99 8.14 19.72
CA GLU A 433 -8.82 7.50 19.11
C GLU A 433 -8.06 8.45 18.15
N GLU A 434 -8.80 9.27 17.42
CA GLU A 434 -8.27 10.27 16.49
C GLU A 434 -7.85 11.59 17.18
N LYS A 435 -7.99 11.65 18.52
CA LYS A 435 -7.65 12.80 19.38
C LYS A 435 -8.43 14.07 19.02
N ILE A 436 -9.72 13.91 18.79
CA ILE A 436 -10.66 14.97 18.43
C ILE A 436 -11.50 15.30 19.67
N SER A 437 -11.66 16.59 19.97
CA SER A 437 -12.54 17.03 21.05
C SER A 437 -14.01 16.84 20.62
N VAL A 438 -14.80 16.18 21.45
CA VAL A 438 -16.19 15.80 21.13
C VAL A 438 -17.14 16.43 22.13
N THR A 439 -18.07 17.22 21.65
CA THR A 439 -19.22 17.67 22.45
C THR A 439 -20.40 16.75 22.17
N VAL A 440 -20.84 16.01 23.19
CA VAL A 440 -21.96 15.07 23.09
C VAL A 440 -23.21 15.68 23.66
N VAL A 441 -24.28 15.71 22.84
CA VAL A 441 -25.58 16.22 23.23
C VAL A 441 -26.43 15.07 23.77
N LEU A 442 -26.76 15.17 25.05
CA LEU A 442 -27.49 14.16 25.82
C LEU A 442 -28.94 14.59 25.97
N ASN A 443 -29.84 13.63 25.76
CA ASN A 443 -31.24 13.79 26.15
C ASN A 443 -31.31 13.67 27.69
N PRO A 444 -31.80 14.70 28.43
CA PRO A 444 -31.84 14.69 29.89
C PRO A 444 -32.49 13.43 30.49
N ASP A 445 -33.53 12.89 29.83
CA ASP A 445 -34.33 11.78 30.38
C ASP A 445 -33.81 10.38 29.99
N SER A 446 -32.69 10.31 29.26
CA SER A 446 -32.20 9.05 28.71
C SER A 446 -31.33 8.27 29.70
N LYS A 447 -31.82 7.09 30.13
CA LYS A 447 -31.00 6.13 30.90
C LYS A 447 -29.70 5.71 30.19
N ARG A 448 -29.65 5.80 28.86
CA ARG A 448 -28.45 5.47 28.06
C ARG A 448 -27.33 6.51 28.17
N ASN A 449 -27.54 7.62 28.90
CA ASN A 449 -26.50 8.63 29.13
C ASN A 449 -25.28 8.04 29.87
N SER A 450 -25.47 6.96 30.63
CA SER A 450 -24.38 6.20 31.28
C SER A 450 -23.45 5.50 30.29
N ASN A 451 -23.86 5.30 29.03
CA ASN A 451 -23.04 4.63 28.01
C ASN A 451 -21.89 5.50 27.48
N ILE A 452 -21.90 6.79 27.80
CA ILE A 452 -20.93 7.75 27.28
C ILE A 452 -19.62 7.62 28.08
N PRO A 453 -18.48 7.35 27.41
CA PRO A 453 -17.21 7.17 28.09
C PRO A 453 -16.80 8.41 28.87
N ASP A 454 -16.16 8.21 30.02
CA ASP A 454 -15.51 9.29 30.76
C ASP A 454 -14.10 9.51 30.18
N ASN A 455 -13.91 10.64 29.52
CA ASN A 455 -12.66 10.96 28.82
C ASN A 455 -12.47 12.48 28.74
N PRO A 456 -11.24 13.01 28.94
CA PRO A 456 -10.98 14.44 28.89
C PRO A 456 -11.26 15.10 27.53
N LEU A 457 -11.38 14.33 26.45
CA LEU A 457 -11.77 14.83 25.14
C LEU A 457 -13.29 14.93 24.95
N VAL A 458 -14.11 14.47 25.91
CA VAL A 458 -15.57 14.42 25.80
C VAL A 458 -16.22 15.45 26.73
N THR A 459 -16.93 16.41 26.14
CA THR A 459 -17.75 17.37 26.88
C THR A 459 -19.22 16.97 26.76
N LYS A 460 -19.89 16.73 27.88
CA LYS A 460 -21.31 16.32 27.94
C LYS A 460 -22.19 17.55 28.11
N ILE A 461 -23.21 17.72 27.25
CA ILE A 461 -24.17 18.81 27.32
C ILE A 461 -25.58 18.24 27.26
N GLU A 462 -26.41 18.62 28.22
CA GLU A 462 -27.82 18.26 28.25
C GLU A 462 -28.65 19.23 27.41
N CYS A 463 -29.31 18.70 26.39
CA CYS A 463 -30.22 19.45 25.54
C CYS A 463 -31.16 18.48 24.84
N ASP A 464 -32.47 18.68 25.05
CA ASP A 464 -33.47 17.91 24.34
C ASP A 464 -33.50 18.30 22.85
N ILE A 465 -33.90 17.35 22.00
CA ILE A 465 -33.98 17.53 20.55
C ILE A 465 -34.90 18.68 20.12
N SER A 466 -35.92 19.04 20.93
CA SER A 466 -36.78 20.18 20.64
C SER A 466 -36.16 21.54 20.97
N ASP A 467 -35.01 21.56 21.65
CA ASP A 467 -34.34 22.78 22.15
C ASP A 467 -32.97 23.01 21.47
N TYR A 468 -32.73 22.44 20.28
CA TYR A 468 -31.45 22.62 19.57
C TYR A 468 -31.11 24.08 19.25
N SER A 469 -32.08 24.99 19.27
CA SER A 469 -31.84 26.43 19.14
C SER A 469 -30.93 27.00 20.24
N SER A 470 -30.93 26.41 21.45
CA SER A 470 -30.11 26.82 22.61
C SER A 470 -28.71 26.18 22.62
N LEU A 471 -28.46 25.14 21.81
CA LEU A 471 -27.18 24.43 21.77
C LEU A 471 -25.95 25.35 21.60
N PRO A 472 -25.96 26.37 20.72
CA PRO A 472 -24.79 27.22 20.52
C PRO A 472 -24.37 27.97 21.79
N GLU A 473 -25.34 28.42 22.59
CA GLU A 473 -25.11 29.13 23.85
C GLU A 473 -24.58 28.16 24.91
N LYS A 474 -25.14 26.95 24.99
CA LYS A 474 -24.69 25.91 25.92
C LYS A 474 -23.27 25.42 25.63
N ILE A 475 -22.88 25.35 24.35
CA ILE A 475 -21.54 24.90 23.94
C ILE A 475 -20.51 26.02 24.10
N GLY A 476 -20.85 27.26 23.75
CA GLY A 476 -20.00 28.43 24.00
C GLY A 476 -18.70 28.52 23.18
N HIS A 477 -18.41 27.56 22.31
CA HIS A 477 -17.22 27.54 21.47
C HIS A 477 -17.51 26.93 20.08
N PRO A 478 -16.72 27.27 19.04
CA PRO A 478 -16.94 26.72 17.70
C PRO A 478 -16.63 25.22 17.62
N ALA A 479 -17.24 24.56 16.64
CA ALA A 479 -16.97 23.16 16.28
C ALA A 479 -16.79 23.02 14.77
N GLU A 480 -15.95 22.10 14.30
CA GLU A 480 -15.69 21.95 12.86
C GLU A 480 -16.74 21.11 12.15
N VAL A 481 -17.29 20.09 12.82
CA VAL A 481 -18.26 19.14 12.26
C VAL A 481 -19.41 18.90 13.21
N PHE A 482 -20.61 18.80 12.64
CA PHE A 482 -21.83 18.43 13.35
C PHE A 482 -22.34 17.07 12.83
N PHE A 483 -22.38 16.07 13.70
CA PHE A 483 -22.97 14.75 13.43
C PHE A 483 -24.37 14.68 14.03
N HIS A 484 -25.38 14.50 13.18
CA HIS A 484 -26.77 14.43 13.59
C HIS A 484 -27.31 13.00 13.46
N LEU A 485 -27.29 12.25 14.58
CA LEU A 485 -27.84 10.89 14.67
C LEU A 485 -29.14 10.82 15.47
N ALA A 486 -29.48 11.87 16.22
CA ALA A 486 -30.65 11.89 17.09
C ALA A 486 -31.96 11.76 16.29
N TRP A 487 -32.90 10.98 16.81
CA TRP A 487 -34.23 10.83 16.26
C TRP A 487 -35.20 10.29 17.31
N ARG A 488 -36.46 10.73 17.31
CA ARG A 488 -37.52 10.17 18.17
C ARG A 488 -38.38 9.15 17.44
N GLY A 489 -38.82 8.11 18.13
CA GLY A 489 -39.79 7.13 17.59
C GLY A 489 -39.23 6.23 16.49
N THR A 490 -38.06 5.61 16.70
CA THR A 490 -37.37 4.78 15.68
C THR A 490 -37.90 3.33 15.62
N THR A 491 -38.76 2.91 16.54
CA THR A 491 -39.26 1.54 16.69
C THR A 491 -40.76 1.49 16.96
N GLY A 492 -41.38 0.35 16.72
CA GLY A 492 -42.78 0.10 17.09
C GLY A 492 -43.79 1.01 16.39
N LYS A 493 -44.88 1.34 17.10
CA LYS A 493 -46.00 2.15 16.58
C LYS A 493 -45.59 3.59 16.23
N ASP A 494 -44.60 4.13 16.93
CA ASP A 494 -44.12 5.50 16.75
C ASP A 494 -43.54 5.76 15.36
N ARG A 495 -43.09 4.71 14.65
CA ARG A 495 -42.62 4.82 13.27
C ARG A 495 -43.72 5.25 12.28
N ASN A 496 -44.99 5.09 12.65
CA ASN A 496 -46.14 5.50 11.86
C ASN A 496 -46.89 6.70 12.48
N ASN A 497 -46.35 7.32 13.53
CA ASN A 497 -46.93 8.52 14.12
C ASN A 497 -46.55 9.76 13.28
N ILE A 498 -47.48 10.24 12.45
CA ILE A 498 -47.25 11.36 11.52
C ILE A 498 -46.75 12.61 12.25
N SER A 499 -47.40 13.00 13.35
CA SER A 499 -47.06 14.23 14.09
C SER A 499 -45.63 14.17 14.63
N LEU A 500 -45.29 13.08 15.33
CA LEU A 500 -43.95 12.87 15.88
C LEU A 500 -42.87 12.85 14.79
N GLN A 501 -43.12 12.14 13.68
CA GLN A 501 -42.13 12.03 12.61
C GLN A 501 -41.96 13.37 11.86
N SER A 502 -43.02 14.16 11.72
CA SER A 502 -42.96 15.49 11.11
C SER A 502 -42.13 16.46 11.94
N GLU A 503 -42.23 16.42 13.27
CA GLU A 503 -41.40 17.24 14.18
C GLU A 503 -39.90 16.93 14.04
N ASN A 504 -39.53 15.66 13.87
CA ASN A 504 -38.12 15.28 13.66
C ASN A 504 -37.50 15.96 12.43
N VAL A 505 -38.28 16.26 11.38
CA VAL A 505 -37.81 17.01 10.21
C VAL A 505 -37.40 18.43 10.62
N GLN A 506 -38.21 19.09 11.44
CA GLN A 506 -37.93 20.41 11.96
C GLN A 506 -36.69 20.39 12.87
N TYR A 507 -36.56 19.40 13.76
CA TYR A 507 -35.40 19.26 14.63
C TYR A 507 -34.09 19.05 13.86
N ALA A 508 -34.12 18.32 12.73
CA ALA A 508 -32.96 18.19 11.86
C ALA A 508 -32.55 19.55 11.24
N LEU A 509 -33.52 20.41 10.92
CA LEU A 509 -33.24 21.77 10.45
C LEU A 509 -32.68 22.66 11.57
N ASP A 510 -33.19 22.52 12.79
CA ASP A 510 -32.67 23.23 13.96
C ASP A 510 -31.23 22.80 14.29
N ALA A 511 -30.89 21.52 14.09
CA ALA A 511 -29.50 21.05 14.17
C ALA A 511 -28.59 21.74 13.13
N VAL A 512 -29.06 21.95 11.90
CA VAL A 512 -28.29 22.70 10.88
C VAL A 512 -28.13 24.17 11.28
N ARG A 513 -29.17 24.81 11.84
CA ARG A 513 -29.07 26.19 12.36
C ARG A 513 -28.09 26.30 13.52
N ALA A 514 -28.08 25.33 14.42
CA ALA A 514 -27.10 25.23 15.50
C ALA A 514 -25.68 25.05 14.95
N ALA A 515 -25.48 24.14 13.99
CA ALA A 515 -24.21 23.93 13.32
C ALA A 515 -23.67 25.22 12.67
N LYS A 516 -24.55 26.02 12.04
CA LYS A 516 -24.17 27.33 11.49
C LYS A 516 -23.67 28.29 12.57
N LYS A 517 -24.40 28.44 13.67
CA LYS A 517 -24.02 29.31 14.80
C LYS A 517 -22.71 28.85 15.46
N LEU A 518 -22.45 27.55 15.48
CA LEU A 518 -21.19 26.94 15.96
C LEU A 518 -20.04 27.01 14.96
N SER A 519 -20.23 27.66 13.81
CA SER A 519 -19.23 27.76 12.74
C SER A 519 -18.78 26.41 12.16
N CYS A 520 -19.64 25.39 12.20
CA CYS A 520 -19.38 24.11 11.57
C CYS A 520 -19.22 24.27 10.05
N LYS A 521 -18.22 23.56 9.51
CA LYS A 521 -17.94 23.52 8.07
C LYS A 521 -18.59 22.31 7.40
N VAL A 522 -18.96 21.31 8.19
CA VAL A 522 -19.50 20.03 7.73
C VAL A 522 -20.68 19.63 8.59
N PHE A 523 -21.75 19.18 7.96
CA PHE A 523 -22.92 18.59 8.59
C PHE A 523 -23.13 17.19 8.04
N VAL A 524 -23.04 16.21 8.92
CA VAL A 524 -23.20 14.80 8.59
C VAL A 524 -24.48 14.28 9.24
N GLY A 525 -25.52 14.11 8.43
CA GLY A 525 -26.81 13.62 8.88
C GLY A 525 -26.96 12.11 8.64
N VAL A 526 -27.56 11.40 9.60
CA VAL A 526 -27.82 9.95 9.47
C VAL A 526 -29.29 9.70 9.16
N GLY A 527 -29.49 9.23 7.94
CA GLY A 527 -30.72 8.69 7.37
C GLY A 527 -30.98 7.23 7.74
N SER A 528 -31.82 6.57 6.96
CA SER A 528 -32.17 5.17 7.17
C SER A 528 -32.53 4.46 5.88
N GLN A 529 -32.32 3.15 5.83
CA GLN A 529 -32.86 2.29 4.78
C GLN A 529 -34.36 2.47 4.54
N ALA A 530 -35.12 2.86 5.57
CA ALA A 530 -36.56 3.10 5.47
C ALA A 530 -36.95 4.18 4.44
N GLU A 531 -36.00 5.04 4.05
CA GLU A 531 -36.19 6.01 2.97
C GLU A 531 -36.43 5.34 1.61
N TYR A 532 -35.90 4.13 1.38
CA TYR A 532 -36.07 3.40 0.12
C TYR A 532 -37.42 2.68 0.03
N GLY A 533 -37.94 2.21 1.17
CA GLY A 533 -39.01 1.20 1.17
C GLY A 533 -38.47 -0.21 0.88
N ARG A 534 -39.35 -1.12 0.47
CA ARG A 534 -38.94 -2.48 0.06
C ARG A 534 -38.31 -2.44 -1.33
N ALA A 535 -37.18 -3.12 -1.49
CA ALA A 535 -36.46 -3.27 -2.75
C ALA A 535 -35.88 -4.68 -2.84
N GLU A 536 -35.60 -5.14 -4.06
CA GLU A 536 -35.01 -6.46 -4.35
C GLU A 536 -33.60 -6.35 -4.99
N CYS A 537 -32.99 -5.16 -4.92
CA CYS A 537 -31.69 -4.88 -5.48
C CYS A 537 -30.74 -4.27 -4.44
N LYS A 538 -29.44 -4.26 -4.76
CA LYS A 538 -28.43 -3.56 -3.96
C LYS A 538 -28.76 -2.06 -3.93
N LEU A 539 -28.83 -1.48 -2.74
CA LEU A 539 -29.27 -0.10 -2.52
C LEU A 539 -28.11 0.86 -2.73
N SER A 540 -28.23 1.76 -3.70
CA SER A 540 -27.28 2.85 -3.96
C SER A 540 -27.93 4.21 -3.75
N ALA A 541 -27.15 5.28 -3.85
CA ALA A 541 -27.67 6.66 -3.77
C ALA A 541 -28.71 6.94 -4.88
N GLN A 542 -28.64 6.22 -5.99
CA GLN A 542 -29.52 6.36 -7.16
C GLN A 542 -30.76 5.47 -7.10
N THR A 543 -30.82 4.51 -6.17
CA THR A 543 -32.02 3.69 -6.01
C THR A 543 -33.23 4.59 -5.68
N PRO A 544 -34.37 4.43 -6.39
CA PRO A 544 -35.56 5.22 -6.11
C PRO A 544 -36.03 5.07 -4.66
N THR A 545 -36.46 6.18 -4.07
CA THR A 545 -36.99 6.19 -2.70
C THR A 545 -38.51 6.14 -2.70
N ASN A 546 -39.06 5.06 -2.14
CA ASN A 546 -40.51 4.87 -1.98
C ASN A 546 -40.84 4.43 -0.54
N PRO A 547 -40.70 5.32 0.45
CA PRO A 547 -40.87 4.97 1.87
C PRO A 547 -42.30 4.52 2.18
N GLU A 548 -42.43 3.37 2.86
CA GLU A 548 -43.74 2.76 3.18
C GLU A 548 -44.29 3.11 4.57
N ASN A 549 -43.59 3.94 5.34
CA ASN A 549 -43.99 4.41 6.67
C ASN A 549 -43.58 5.88 6.90
N GLU A 550 -44.17 6.51 7.91
CA GLU A 550 -43.96 7.94 8.22
C GLU A 550 -42.52 8.23 8.65
N TYR A 551 -41.87 7.31 9.36
CA TYR A 551 -40.46 7.41 9.70
C TYR A 551 -39.57 7.51 8.45
N GLY A 552 -39.79 6.65 7.45
CA GLY A 552 -39.05 6.68 6.18
C GLY A 552 -39.31 7.96 5.39
N LYS A 553 -40.56 8.43 5.35
CA LYS A 553 -40.95 9.69 4.70
C LYS A 553 -40.27 10.90 5.36
N ALA A 554 -40.30 10.96 6.69
CA ALA A 554 -39.68 12.03 7.45
C ALA A 554 -38.15 12.04 7.33
N LYS A 555 -37.48 10.87 7.39
CA LYS A 555 -36.03 10.77 7.18
C LYS A 555 -35.63 11.27 5.79
N LEU A 556 -36.39 10.89 4.76
CA LEU A 556 -36.15 11.34 3.39
C LEU A 556 -36.30 12.87 3.30
N LEU A 557 -37.38 13.42 3.85
CA LEU A 557 -37.64 14.86 3.84
C LEU A 557 -36.59 15.65 4.64
N ALA A 558 -36.15 15.13 5.79
CA ALA A 558 -35.07 15.72 6.58
C ALA A 558 -33.76 15.76 5.78
N GLY A 559 -33.39 14.69 5.10
CA GLY A 559 -32.19 14.66 4.24
C GLY A 559 -32.23 15.70 3.12
N ILE A 560 -33.39 15.86 2.47
CA ILE A 560 -33.60 16.86 1.41
C ILE A 560 -33.52 18.30 1.98
N ASN A 561 -34.25 18.58 3.06
CA ASN A 561 -34.36 19.93 3.59
C ASN A 561 -33.06 20.39 4.26
N THR A 562 -32.37 19.51 5.00
CA THR A 562 -31.07 19.83 5.60
C THR A 562 -30.01 20.10 4.54
N ARG A 563 -30.01 19.36 3.42
CA ARG A 563 -29.12 19.64 2.29
C ARG A 563 -29.31 21.05 1.75
N LYS A 564 -30.57 21.43 1.50
CA LYS A 564 -30.89 22.77 0.96
C LYS A 564 -30.42 23.85 1.93
N LEU A 565 -30.71 23.70 3.21
CA LEU A 565 -30.36 24.67 4.23
C LEU A 565 -28.83 24.79 4.44
N CYS A 566 -28.11 23.67 4.46
CA CYS A 566 -26.66 23.65 4.51
C CYS A 566 -26.03 24.36 3.31
N LYS A 567 -26.56 24.14 2.10
CA LYS A 567 -26.13 24.84 0.88
C LYS A 567 -26.32 26.36 1.02
N ASP A 568 -27.45 26.81 1.56
CA ASP A 568 -27.72 28.23 1.77
C ASP A 568 -26.78 28.86 2.82
N PHE A 569 -26.30 28.06 3.78
CA PHE A 569 -25.37 28.49 4.82
C PHE A 569 -23.88 28.32 4.48
N GLY A 570 -23.56 27.72 3.33
CA GLY A 570 -22.19 27.38 2.93
C GLY A 570 -21.56 26.29 3.80
N ILE A 571 -22.36 25.39 4.36
CA ILE A 571 -21.93 24.24 5.14
C ILE A 571 -21.93 23.02 4.23
N ARG A 572 -20.83 22.27 4.19
CA ARG A 572 -20.78 21.01 3.43
C ARG A 572 -21.76 20.00 4.03
N HIS A 573 -22.60 19.39 3.21
CA HIS A 573 -23.62 18.44 3.67
C HIS A 573 -23.41 17.04 3.13
N GLU A 574 -23.52 16.05 4.01
CA GLU A 574 -23.61 14.64 3.62
C GLU A 574 -24.75 13.95 4.36
N TRP A 575 -25.46 13.08 3.63
CA TRP A 575 -26.54 12.27 4.18
C TRP A 575 -26.21 10.79 4.07
N ILE A 576 -26.19 10.07 5.19
CA ILE A 576 -25.85 8.65 5.21
C ILE A 576 -27.11 7.83 5.40
N ARG A 577 -27.51 7.07 4.38
CA ARG A 577 -28.59 6.09 4.50
C ARG A 577 -28.04 4.80 5.09
N LEU A 578 -28.16 4.71 6.41
CA LEU A 578 -27.69 3.57 7.18
C LEU A 578 -28.64 2.36 7.04
N LEU A 579 -28.10 1.20 6.68
CA LEU A 579 -28.83 -0.08 6.65
C LEU A 579 -28.73 -0.77 8.01
N SER A 580 -28.33 -2.05 8.05
CA SER A 580 -28.30 -2.84 9.27
C SER A 580 -26.95 -2.69 9.95
N VAL A 581 -26.96 -2.05 11.12
CA VAL A 581 -25.80 -1.98 12.01
C VAL A 581 -26.09 -2.74 13.29
N TYR A 582 -25.05 -3.36 13.85
CA TYR A 582 -25.09 -4.00 15.15
C TYR A 582 -23.83 -3.69 15.95
N GLY A 583 -23.88 -3.84 17.26
CA GLY A 583 -22.71 -3.68 18.12
C GLY A 583 -23.09 -3.39 19.57
N PRO A 584 -22.10 -3.11 20.43
CA PRO A 584 -22.35 -2.71 21.81
C PRO A 584 -23.33 -1.53 21.91
N TYR A 585 -24.15 -1.52 22.96
CA TYR A 585 -25.16 -0.49 23.26
C TYR A 585 -26.30 -0.36 22.21
N ASP A 586 -26.46 -1.35 21.33
CA ASP A 586 -27.62 -1.43 20.47
C ASP A 586 -28.89 -1.79 21.27
N SER A 587 -30.06 -1.59 20.67
CA SER A 587 -31.34 -1.78 21.32
C SER A 587 -31.60 -3.25 21.65
N ASP A 588 -32.25 -3.51 22.79
CA ASP A 588 -32.72 -4.87 23.15
C ASP A 588 -33.74 -5.45 22.16
N TYR A 589 -34.37 -4.58 21.37
CA TYR A 589 -35.27 -4.96 20.28
C TYR A 589 -34.53 -5.28 18.96
N SER A 590 -33.20 -5.09 18.90
CA SER A 590 -32.38 -5.47 17.74
C SER A 590 -32.34 -6.99 17.61
N PRO A 591 -32.54 -7.56 16.40
CA PRO A 591 -32.51 -9.01 16.21
C PRO A 591 -31.21 -9.67 16.70
N ILE A 592 -30.07 -9.00 16.52
CA ILE A 592 -28.76 -9.52 16.94
C ILE A 592 -28.60 -9.47 18.47
N ILE A 593 -28.90 -8.33 19.11
CA ILE A 593 -28.79 -8.21 20.58
C ILE A 593 -29.79 -9.13 21.28
N SER A 594 -31.02 -9.22 20.77
CA SER A 594 -32.04 -10.13 21.32
C SER A 594 -31.59 -11.59 21.24
N ALA A 595 -30.95 -12.00 20.13
CA ALA A 595 -30.38 -13.33 19.99
C ALA A 595 -29.24 -13.58 20.98
N ILE A 596 -28.28 -12.65 21.11
CA ILE A 596 -27.17 -12.75 22.05
C ILE A 596 -27.67 -12.92 23.48
N LYS A 597 -28.61 -12.07 23.93
CA LYS A 597 -29.16 -12.12 25.29
C LYS A 597 -29.88 -13.44 25.58
N LYS A 598 -30.76 -13.88 24.68
CA LYS A 598 -31.48 -15.16 24.84
C LYS A 598 -30.52 -16.33 24.97
N LEU A 599 -29.53 -16.42 24.07
CA LEU A 599 -28.55 -17.49 24.09
C LEU A 599 -27.67 -17.48 25.33
N SER A 600 -27.29 -16.29 25.79
CA SER A 600 -26.49 -16.11 27.02
C SER A 600 -27.27 -16.52 28.27
N ASN A 601 -28.59 -16.34 28.28
CA ASN A 601 -29.48 -16.79 29.35
C ASN A 601 -29.85 -18.28 29.27
N GLY A 602 -29.30 -19.03 28.31
CA GLY A 602 -29.70 -20.43 28.07
C GLY A 602 -31.08 -20.58 27.41
N GLU A 603 -31.69 -19.48 26.94
CA GLU A 603 -32.98 -19.50 26.27
C GLU A 603 -32.82 -19.82 24.78
N ARG A 604 -33.78 -20.58 24.23
CA ARG A 604 -33.82 -20.89 22.80
C ARG A 604 -34.54 -19.78 22.03
N PRO A 605 -33.84 -18.99 21.18
CA PRO A 605 -34.48 -17.99 20.34
C PRO A 605 -35.27 -18.66 19.19
N LYS A 606 -36.39 -18.04 18.80
CA LYS A 606 -37.25 -18.46 17.69
C LYS A 606 -37.11 -17.49 16.53
N TYR A 607 -36.94 -18.00 15.32
CA TYR A 607 -36.71 -17.18 14.12
C TYR A 607 -37.69 -17.51 12.98
N THR A 608 -37.75 -16.58 12.02
CA THR A 608 -38.31 -16.86 10.69
C THR A 608 -37.45 -17.88 9.94
N LYS A 609 -37.83 -18.27 8.71
CA LYS A 609 -37.01 -19.18 7.90
C LYS A 609 -35.61 -18.62 7.58
N GLY A 610 -35.35 -17.32 7.76
CA GLY A 610 -34.02 -16.73 7.62
C GLY A 610 -33.51 -16.73 6.17
N GLU A 611 -34.41 -16.70 5.18
CA GLU A 611 -34.09 -16.69 3.75
C GLU A 611 -33.78 -15.29 3.22
N GLN A 612 -34.03 -14.26 4.03
CA GLN A 612 -33.74 -12.87 3.68
C GLN A 612 -32.24 -12.68 3.39
N ILE A 613 -31.92 -11.86 2.39
CA ILE A 613 -30.53 -11.51 2.04
C ILE A 613 -30.22 -10.14 2.62
N TRP A 614 -29.47 -10.12 3.72
CA TRP A 614 -29.17 -8.89 4.46
C TRP A 614 -27.66 -8.68 4.57
N ASP A 615 -27.25 -7.42 4.62
CA ASP A 615 -25.92 -7.02 5.04
C ASP A 615 -25.97 -6.50 6.49
N TYR A 616 -24.95 -6.84 7.27
CA TYR A 616 -24.77 -6.35 8.63
C TYR A 616 -23.38 -5.74 8.76
N LEU A 617 -23.32 -4.53 9.30
CA LEU A 617 -22.10 -3.78 9.55
C LEU A 617 -21.88 -3.63 11.06
N TYR A 618 -20.65 -3.84 11.51
CA TYR A 618 -20.29 -3.59 12.90
C TYR A 618 -20.31 -2.09 13.21
N SER A 619 -20.78 -1.69 14.39
CA SER A 619 -20.96 -0.27 14.77
C SER A 619 -19.66 0.52 14.76
N GLY A 620 -18.52 -0.13 15.06
CA GLY A 620 -17.19 0.46 14.91
C GLY A 620 -16.83 0.82 13.47
N ASP A 621 -17.19 -0.03 12.50
CA ASP A 621 -17.00 0.27 11.09
C ASP A 621 -17.96 1.37 10.62
N ALA A 622 -19.21 1.36 11.10
CA ALA A 622 -20.16 2.44 10.82
C ALA A 622 -19.65 3.80 11.34
N ALA A 623 -19.08 3.83 12.55
CA ALA A 623 -18.42 4.99 13.12
C ALA A 623 -17.22 5.46 12.27
N ASN A 624 -16.39 4.52 11.82
CA ASN A 624 -15.27 4.83 10.93
C ASN A 624 -15.76 5.43 9.59
N ALA A 625 -16.84 4.90 9.02
CA ALA A 625 -17.45 5.48 7.82
C ALA A 625 -17.93 6.92 8.04
N LEU A 626 -18.66 7.20 9.13
CA LEU A 626 -19.11 8.55 9.45
C LEU A 626 -17.93 9.52 9.63
N PHE A 627 -16.88 9.10 10.33
CA PHE A 627 -15.65 9.86 10.48
C PHE A 627 -14.98 10.16 9.12
N LEU A 628 -14.88 9.17 8.24
CA LEU A 628 -14.29 9.34 6.91
C LEU A 628 -15.15 10.24 6.01
N VAL A 629 -16.47 10.13 6.07
CA VAL A 629 -17.40 11.03 5.37
C VAL A 629 -17.23 12.47 5.85
N ALA A 630 -17.17 12.71 7.17
CA ALA A 630 -16.91 14.04 7.70
C ALA A 630 -15.58 14.65 7.23
N ARG A 631 -14.58 13.82 6.89
CA ARG A 631 -13.26 14.28 6.47
C ARG A 631 -13.09 14.41 4.96
N ARG A 632 -13.72 13.52 4.18
CA ARG A 632 -13.44 13.31 2.75
C ARG A 632 -14.70 13.26 1.88
N GLY A 633 -15.89 13.35 2.48
CA GLY A 633 -17.16 13.36 1.76
C GLY A 633 -17.24 14.49 0.75
N ILE A 634 -18.07 14.28 -0.27
CA ILE A 634 -18.35 15.27 -1.31
C ILE A 634 -19.62 16.01 -0.94
N ASP A 635 -19.59 17.34 -1.04
CA ASP A 635 -20.73 18.19 -0.72
C ASP A 635 -22.00 17.79 -1.48
N GLY A 636 -23.09 17.67 -0.75
CA GLY A 636 -24.41 17.31 -1.26
C GLY A 636 -24.59 15.83 -1.60
N LYS A 637 -23.64 14.95 -1.29
CA LYS A 637 -23.80 13.52 -1.58
C LYS A 637 -24.69 12.77 -0.59
N ILE A 638 -25.26 11.67 -1.09
CA ILE A 638 -25.84 10.60 -0.28
C ILE A 638 -24.87 9.44 -0.31
N TYR A 639 -24.54 8.88 0.85
CA TYR A 639 -23.80 7.62 0.94
C TYR A 639 -24.72 6.55 1.53
N VAL A 640 -24.73 5.37 0.92
CA VAL A 640 -25.41 4.20 1.48
C VAL A 640 -24.38 3.43 2.28
N LEU A 641 -24.71 3.08 3.52
CA LEU A 641 -23.76 2.47 4.44
C LEU A 641 -24.26 1.11 4.95
N GLY A 642 -23.45 0.10 4.68
CA GLY A 642 -23.57 -1.29 5.10
C GLY A 642 -22.22 -1.99 4.88
N SER A 643 -22.17 -3.32 4.95
CA SER A 643 -20.92 -4.07 4.72
C SER A 643 -20.58 -4.24 3.23
N GLY A 644 -21.54 -4.01 2.34
CA GLY A 644 -21.37 -4.25 0.90
C GLY A 644 -21.57 -5.70 0.48
N THR A 645 -21.72 -6.62 1.46
CA THR A 645 -21.83 -8.06 1.22
C THR A 645 -23.09 -8.62 1.87
N GLY A 646 -24.05 -9.02 1.04
CA GLY A 646 -25.29 -9.66 1.49
C GLY A 646 -25.10 -11.15 1.78
N ARG A 647 -25.72 -11.64 2.85
CA ARG A 647 -25.74 -13.06 3.24
C ARG A 647 -27.15 -13.47 3.65
N ARG A 648 -27.45 -14.77 3.66
CA ARG A 648 -28.74 -15.21 4.20
C ARG A 648 -28.79 -14.94 5.70
N LEU A 649 -29.91 -14.43 6.17
CA LEU A 649 -30.08 -14.05 7.57
C LEU A 649 -29.82 -15.23 8.53
N ARG A 650 -30.17 -16.46 8.12
CA ARG A 650 -29.86 -17.67 8.89
C ARG A 650 -28.37 -17.90 9.14
N GLU A 651 -27.49 -17.44 8.26
CA GLU A 651 -26.05 -17.62 8.41
C GLU A 651 -25.51 -16.78 9.56
N TYR A 652 -25.95 -15.51 9.66
CA TYR A 652 -25.59 -14.63 10.78
C TYR A 652 -26.03 -15.21 12.11
N PHE A 653 -27.28 -15.68 12.22
CA PHE A 653 -27.76 -16.29 13.46
C PHE A 653 -26.99 -17.58 13.79
N THR A 654 -26.67 -18.41 12.79
CA THR A 654 -25.85 -19.61 13.01
C THR A 654 -24.46 -19.25 13.56
N GLU A 655 -23.84 -18.17 13.08
CA GLU A 655 -22.57 -17.67 13.63
C GLU A 655 -22.72 -17.14 15.06
N ILE A 656 -23.79 -16.39 15.36
CA ILE A 656 -24.08 -15.92 16.73
C ILE A 656 -24.19 -17.11 17.68
N HIS A 657 -24.94 -18.16 17.30
CA HIS A 657 -25.07 -19.38 18.10
C HIS A 657 -23.71 -20.01 18.39
N LYS A 658 -22.85 -20.17 17.38
CA LYS A 658 -21.50 -20.74 17.55
C LYS A 658 -20.62 -19.93 18.51
N VAL A 659 -20.75 -18.60 18.50
CA VAL A 659 -19.94 -17.70 19.33
C VAL A 659 -20.46 -17.61 20.77
N VAL A 660 -21.79 -17.53 20.96
CA VAL A 660 -22.40 -17.27 22.27
C VAL A 660 -22.66 -18.56 23.04
N ASN A 661 -23.30 -19.54 22.42
CA ASN A 661 -23.68 -20.79 23.07
C ASN A 661 -23.88 -21.91 22.03
N PRO A 662 -22.85 -22.72 21.73
CA PRO A 662 -22.91 -23.75 20.70
C PRO A 662 -23.83 -24.92 21.05
N ASP A 663 -24.22 -25.08 22.32
CA ASP A 663 -25.05 -26.19 22.80
C ASP A 663 -26.54 -25.99 22.47
N ILE A 664 -26.95 -24.75 22.16
CA ILE A 664 -28.33 -24.43 21.77
C ILE A 664 -28.44 -24.41 20.25
N ALA A 665 -29.11 -25.41 19.68
CA ALA A 665 -29.32 -25.49 18.24
C ALA A 665 -30.23 -24.35 17.71
N PRO A 666 -29.87 -23.68 16.60
CA PRO A 666 -30.73 -22.68 15.96
C PRO A 666 -31.90 -23.37 15.23
N PHE A 667 -33.12 -22.90 15.47
CA PHE A 667 -34.31 -23.34 14.73
C PHE A 667 -34.91 -22.19 13.92
N PHE A 668 -35.02 -22.41 12.60
CA PHE A 668 -35.57 -21.46 11.65
C PHE A 668 -36.97 -21.90 11.19
N GLY A 669 -37.91 -20.96 11.15
CA GLY A 669 -39.26 -21.18 10.62
C GLY A 669 -40.36 -21.34 11.68
N GLU A 670 -40.04 -21.17 12.96
CA GLU A 670 -41.05 -21.17 14.04
C GLU A 670 -41.82 -19.85 14.14
N VAL A 671 -41.29 -18.77 13.56
CA VAL A 671 -41.95 -17.47 13.47
C VAL A 671 -42.36 -17.24 12.01
N PRO A 672 -43.64 -16.94 11.71
CA PRO A 672 -44.05 -16.59 10.35
C PRO A 672 -43.42 -15.26 9.92
N TYR A 673 -43.24 -15.07 8.61
CA TYR A 673 -42.88 -13.76 8.09
C TYR A 673 -44.03 -12.77 8.30
N SER A 674 -43.71 -11.51 8.54
CA SER A 674 -44.70 -10.43 8.54
C SER A 674 -45.15 -10.11 7.11
N ASP A 675 -46.38 -9.61 6.93
CA ASP A 675 -46.94 -9.27 5.60
C ASP A 675 -46.08 -8.28 4.80
N LYS A 676 -45.33 -7.42 5.50
CA LYS A 676 -44.42 -6.42 4.90
C LYS A 676 -42.96 -6.74 5.18
N GLN A 677 -42.60 -8.02 5.26
CA GLN A 677 -41.22 -8.45 5.52
C GLN A 677 -40.26 -7.92 4.45
N ILE A 678 -39.15 -7.32 4.90
CA ILE A 678 -38.04 -6.93 4.01
C ILE A 678 -37.19 -8.17 3.73
N MET A 679 -37.23 -8.64 2.47
CA MET A 679 -36.53 -9.85 2.03
C MET A 679 -35.10 -9.58 1.53
N TYR A 680 -34.80 -8.35 1.10
CA TYR A 680 -33.48 -7.98 0.58
C TYR A 680 -33.05 -6.62 1.14
N LEU A 681 -31.84 -6.55 1.68
CA LEU A 681 -31.29 -5.34 2.29
C LEU A 681 -29.76 -5.36 2.22
N VAL A 682 -29.17 -4.84 1.15
CA VAL A 682 -27.71 -4.83 0.92
C VAL A 682 -27.28 -3.46 0.41
N ALA A 683 -26.29 -2.85 1.06
CA ALA A 683 -25.77 -1.53 0.67
C ALA A 683 -24.79 -1.64 -0.49
N ASP A 684 -24.89 -0.75 -1.47
CA ASP A 684 -23.83 -0.51 -2.44
C ASP A 684 -22.88 0.59 -1.96
N ILE A 685 -21.68 0.20 -1.54
CA ILE A 685 -20.69 1.09 -0.90
C ILE A 685 -19.61 1.60 -1.87
N GLU A 686 -19.71 1.31 -3.16
CA GLU A 686 -18.66 1.67 -4.14
C GLU A 686 -18.36 3.17 -4.19
N GLU A 687 -19.40 4.02 -4.16
CA GLU A 687 -19.19 5.47 -4.11
C GLU A 687 -18.53 5.92 -2.80
N LEU A 688 -18.97 5.37 -1.67
CA LEU A 688 -18.40 5.68 -0.36
C LEU A 688 -16.91 5.28 -0.31
N LYS A 689 -16.59 4.09 -0.82
CA LYS A 689 -15.23 3.58 -0.93
C LYS A 689 -14.36 4.44 -1.84
N LYS A 690 -14.86 4.80 -3.03
CA LYS A 690 -14.15 5.63 -4.00
C LYS A 690 -13.82 7.02 -3.45
N ASP A 691 -14.80 7.65 -2.80
CA ASP A 691 -14.67 9.04 -2.37
C ASP A 691 -13.90 9.19 -1.05
N THR A 692 -14.10 8.25 -0.11
CA THR A 692 -13.57 8.37 1.25
C THR A 692 -12.44 7.39 1.58
N GLY A 693 -12.33 6.31 0.80
CA GLY A 693 -11.42 5.18 1.07
C GLY A 693 -11.95 4.21 2.12
N PHE A 694 -13.22 4.30 2.51
CA PHE A 694 -13.84 3.38 3.47
C PHE A 694 -13.86 1.95 2.95
N GLU A 695 -13.44 1.02 3.80
CA GLU A 695 -13.67 -0.42 3.68
C GLU A 695 -14.07 -0.93 5.08
N PRO A 696 -15.04 -1.86 5.19
CA PRO A 696 -15.34 -2.51 6.46
C PRO A 696 -14.17 -3.40 6.87
N GLU A 697 -13.70 -3.28 8.11
CA GLU A 697 -12.50 -3.96 8.59
C GLU A 697 -12.83 -5.13 9.54
N VAL A 698 -13.98 -5.11 10.22
CA VAL A 698 -14.32 -6.09 11.25
C VAL A 698 -15.18 -7.21 10.66
N PRO A 699 -14.67 -8.45 10.60
CA PRO A 699 -15.48 -9.61 10.22
C PRO A 699 -16.65 -9.80 11.19
N PHE A 700 -17.78 -10.35 10.70
CA PHE A 700 -18.99 -10.47 11.51
C PHE A 700 -18.78 -11.25 12.81
N GLU A 701 -18.10 -12.41 12.76
CA GLU A 701 -17.81 -13.22 13.95
C GLU A 701 -17.04 -12.43 15.03
N GLU A 702 -16.01 -11.70 14.64
CA GLU A 702 -15.22 -10.84 15.53
C GLU A 702 -16.07 -9.71 16.12
N GLY A 703 -16.93 -9.09 15.31
CA GLY A 703 -17.87 -8.07 15.78
C GLY A 703 -18.87 -8.62 16.81
N ILE A 704 -19.33 -9.87 16.66
CA ILE A 704 -20.18 -10.54 17.66
C ILE A 704 -19.41 -10.78 18.96
N ARG A 705 -18.17 -11.28 18.91
CA ARG A 705 -17.34 -11.50 20.12
C ARG A 705 -17.21 -10.21 20.95
N ARG A 706 -16.83 -9.10 20.29
CA ARG A 706 -16.74 -7.79 20.94
C ARG A 706 -18.07 -7.29 21.49
N THR A 707 -19.17 -7.60 20.80
CA THR A 707 -20.51 -7.22 21.26
C THR A 707 -20.89 -7.98 22.53
N VAL A 708 -20.61 -9.29 22.58
CA VAL A 708 -20.87 -10.14 23.74
C VAL A 708 -20.09 -9.63 24.95
N GLU A 709 -18.78 -9.43 24.82
CA GLU A 709 -17.90 -8.95 25.91
C GLU A 709 -18.37 -7.65 26.59
N MET A 710 -19.12 -6.80 25.87
CA MET A 710 -19.62 -5.53 26.41
C MET A 710 -21.09 -5.56 26.83
N THR A 711 -21.85 -6.61 26.47
CA THR A 711 -23.31 -6.66 26.66
C THR A 711 -23.74 -7.71 27.67
N VAL A 712 -22.92 -8.75 27.85
CA VAL A 712 -23.14 -9.93 28.71
C VAL A 712 -21.97 -10.01 29.67
#